data_AF-A0A8H5L068-F1
#
_entry.id   AF-A0A8H5L068-F1
#
_cell.length_a   1.000
_cell.length_b   1.000
_cell.length_c   1.000
_cell.angle_alpha   90.00
_cell.angle_beta   90.00
_cell.angle_gamma   90.00
#
_symmetry.space_group_name_H-M   'P 1'
#
loop_
_entity.id
_entity.type
_entity.pdbx_description
1 polymer ?
#
loop_
_entity_poly.entity_id
_entity_poly.type
_entity_poly.pdbx_seq_one_letter_code
_entity_poly.pdbx_strand_id
1 'polypeptide(L)'
;MLQANGIDFLVLEAYPTVAPQVGASIGLLPQGNRILDQLGLYDKVMEIAPPVQIFNFRDTNGQILARHREMDERIIERHGYPMVFLDRQMLLKVLYNNIKDKSKVLTNKRVIRTELVSGGVQAVASDGTIIAGDILVGADGVHSTLRSQMRMLAGRLSPGLFDPNEHDAPPCENSCIFGISNPCPGINPGDLHCVFRNSSSYLVTGGPQGRVYWFRFQKLQEKVHGPAIPRYSEKDLQKALSESADDNILPDLKFSTVIDNKVSAVMTPLVEYVYKQWHFDRIITLGDSAHKFHPVGGQGGNAAIESAALLTNNLVKALKRSPSGRLTTVQVESMFADVQSRRKPRLALNHRYSHNRANTEALDTPLKKLMAIYLLPLVDEQVVTLGYCSQHPGGEMLDMLPVQHLIAASARKYGPTSTDKSISHDCWTEKDSILSLESLKVNEFSHFTEPIAIIMIEGYRGRNKLTPLGLPALWLILIQYAGIGVTMPLYYLVYTLISDVESYWWPLRRFVPLRHARHILSAYVMSEGINFGLVLSPTHLPKWMQAAKSFWPLLGPVFIGVLGSFGSHQTALDQKKILKVELKILGRVYLAAGLFGTLCHWFAITQAVRNVDPNVILNFSWPTILDELLHILAIKHVGLFVYFLASYLWTVQAVWDLNRVGRANMNLFAASLWILLAFMSLGPGASIAGIWYIRENAMSRTSFQPKQGVKIAQFHDGDTVKTGATSG
;
A
#
# COMPACT_ATOMS: atom_id res chain seq x y z
N MET A 1 29.71 12.35 -10.39
CA MET A 1 28.57 13.18 -10.80
C MET A 1 29.00 14.61 -11.12
N LEU A 2 29.54 15.37 -10.16
CA LEU A 2 30.05 16.74 -10.40
C LEU A 2 31.15 16.80 -11.47
N GLN A 3 32.16 15.92 -11.38
CA GLN A 3 33.21 15.79 -12.40
C GLN A 3 32.67 15.58 -13.82
N ALA A 4 31.63 14.75 -13.98
CA ALA A 4 31.04 14.46 -15.29
C ALA A 4 30.35 15.69 -15.91
N ASN A 5 30.06 16.70 -15.09
CA ASN A 5 29.43 17.95 -15.47
C ASN A 5 30.40 19.14 -15.47
N GLY A 6 31.70 18.91 -15.29
CA GLY A 6 32.70 19.97 -15.22
C GLY A 6 32.51 20.94 -14.04
N ILE A 7 31.79 20.52 -13.00
CA ILE A 7 31.60 21.32 -11.78
C ILE A 7 32.79 21.05 -10.85
N ASP A 8 33.45 22.11 -10.40
CA ASP A 8 34.58 22.00 -9.48
C ASP A 8 34.13 21.49 -8.10
N PHE A 9 34.95 20.65 -7.48
CA PHE A 9 34.63 20.02 -6.20
C PHE A 9 35.88 19.65 -5.41
N LEU A 10 35.75 19.56 -4.09
CA LEU A 10 36.72 18.97 -3.18
C LEU A 10 36.02 17.98 -2.26
N VAL A 11 36.64 16.82 -2.05
CA VAL A 11 36.20 15.80 -1.08
C VAL A 11 37.15 15.84 0.10
N LEU A 12 36.61 16.08 1.30
CA LEU A 12 37.35 16.08 2.56
C LEU A 12 37.09 14.77 3.27
N GLU A 13 38.07 13.86 3.22
CA GLU A 13 38.00 12.54 3.87
C GLU A 13 38.74 12.60 5.21
N ALA A 14 38.05 12.22 6.28
CA ALA A 14 38.59 12.28 7.63
C ALA A 14 39.69 11.24 7.87
N TYR A 15 39.61 10.08 7.23
CA TYR A 15 40.59 9.00 7.35
C TYR A 15 41.79 9.19 6.41
N PRO A 16 42.94 8.56 6.71
CA PRO A 16 44.12 8.56 5.83
C PRO A 16 43.90 7.76 4.54
N THR A 17 42.92 6.85 4.52
CA THR A 17 42.67 5.93 3.41
C THR A 17 41.21 6.04 2.97
N VAL A 18 40.97 6.22 1.66
CA VAL A 18 39.62 6.45 1.07
C VAL A 18 38.77 5.17 1.00
N ALA A 19 39.39 4.01 0.84
CA ALA A 19 38.71 2.72 0.84
C ALA A 19 39.32 1.78 1.90
N PRO A 20 39.16 2.10 3.20
CA PRO A 20 39.66 1.24 4.27
C PRO A 20 38.86 -0.07 4.30
N GLN A 21 39.49 -1.17 4.74
CA GLN A 21 38.80 -2.46 4.93
C GLN A 21 38.03 -2.45 6.25
N VAL A 22 37.16 -1.45 6.40
CA VAL A 22 36.36 -1.22 7.60
C VAL A 22 34.91 -1.02 7.14
N GLY A 23 34.01 -1.85 7.66
CA GLY A 23 32.60 -1.86 7.28
C GLY A 23 32.14 -3.19 6.68
N ALA A 24 30.81 -3.33 6.59
CA ALA A 24 30.14 -4.51 6.04
C ALA A 24 30.17 -4.54 4.51
N SER A 25 29.36 -5.44 3.95
CA SER A 25 28.93 -5.37 2.56
C SER A 25 27.96 -4.21 2.29
N ILE A 26 27.71 -3.98 1.02
CA ILE A 26 26.66 -3.11 0.50
C ILE A 26 25.87 -3.87 -0.56
N GLY A 27 24.54 -3.74 -0.54
CA GLY A 27 23.67 -4.18 -1.61
C GLY A 27 23.43 -3.04 -2.60
N LEU A 28 23.81 -3.21 -3.87
CA LEU A 28 23.47 -2.31 -4.95
C LEU A 28 22.18 -2.77 -5.61
N LEU A 29 21.20 -1.88 -5.63
CA LEU A 29 19.84 -2.11 -6.13
C LEU A 29 19.66 -1.50 -7.52
N PRO A 30 18.60 -1.85 -8.27
CA PRO A 30 18.43 -1.41 -9.66
C PRO A 30 18.55 0.11 -9.87
N GLN A 31 17.94 0.92 -8.99
CA GLN A 31 18.00 2.37 -9.06
C GLN A 31 19.39 2.95 -8.79
N GLY A 32 20.18 2.30 -7.92
CA GLY A 32 21.58 2.66 -7.69
C GLY A 32 22.46 2.25 -8.87
N ASN A 33 22.27 1.04 -9.39
CA ASN A 33 22.98 0.50 -10.55
C ASN A 33 22.74 1.33 -11.81
N ARG A 34 21.52 1.83 -12.04
CA ARG A 34 21.21 2.75 -13.13
C ARG A 34 22.07 4.02 -13.07
N ILE A 35 22.25 4.61 -11.89
CA ILE A 35 23.09 5.81 -11.73
C ILE A 35 24.57 5.47 -11.93
N LEU A 36 25.03 4.30 -11.47
CA LEU A 36 26.39 3.83 -11.74
C LEU A 36 26.63 3.59 -13.24
N ASP A 37 25.63 3.12 -13.96
CA ASP A 37 25.66 2.93 -15.41
C ASP A 37 25.77 4.26 -16.16
N GLN A 38 24.98 5.27 -15.77
CA GLN A 38 25.11 6.64 -16.30
C GLN A 38 26.51 7.23 -16.09
N LEU A 39 27.23 6.79 -15.05
CA LEU A 39 28.59 7.19 -14.76
C LEU A 39 29.66 6.31 -15.44
N GLY A 40 29.27 5.28 -16.19
CA GLY A 40 30.18 4.31 -16.82
C GLY A 40 30.89 3.39 -15.83
N LEU A 41 30.27 3.15 -14.66
CA LEU A 41 30.83 2.36 -13.57
C LEU A 41 30.15 1.02 -13.36
N TYR A 42 29.00 0.79 -14.02
CA TYR A 42 28.20 -0.42 -13.85
C TYR A 42 28.98 -1.70 -14.21
N ASP A 43 29.59 -1.75 -15.39
CA ASP A 43 30.33 -2.95 -15.82
C ASP A 43 31.47 -3.30 -14.85
N LYS A 44 32.17 -2.28 -14.33
CA LYS A 44 33.24 -2.47 -13.34
C LYS A 44 32.73 -3.07 -12.03
N VAL A 45 31.48 -2.81 -11.65
CA VAL A 45 30.84 -3.42 -10.49
C VAL A 45 30.43 -4.86 -10.81
N MET A 46 29.86 -5.09 -11.99
CA MET A 46 29.42 -6.43 -12.43
C MET A 46 30.60 -7.40 -12.64
N GLU A 47 31.77 -6.89 -13.01
CA GLU A 47 33.02 -7.68 -13.07
C GLU A 47 33.49 -8.15 -11.69
N ILE A 48 33.15 -7.40 -10.63
CA ILE A 48 33.60 -7.71 -9.27
C ILE A 48 32.67 -8.72 -8.62
N ALA A 49 31.36 -8.50 -8.69
CA ALA A 49 30.38 -9.23 -7.90
C ALA A 49 29.22 -9.77 -8.74
N PRO A 50 28.87 -11.06 -8.58
CA PRO A 50 27.76 -11.65 -9.32
C PRO A 50 26.41 -11.10 -8.82
N PRO A 51 25.38 -11.08 -9.69
CA PRO A 51 24.00 -10.85 -9.29
C PRO A 51 23.53 -11.81 -8.20
N VAL A 52 22.59 -11.35 -7.38
CA VAL A 52 21.83 -12.23 -6.48
C VAL A 52 20.77 -12.97 -7.30
N GLN A 53 20.85 -14.30 -7.30
CA GLN A 53 20.02 -15.19 -8.12
C GLN A 53 18.92 -15.87 -7.32
N ILE A 54 19.16 -16.14 -6.04
CA ILE A 54 18.23 -16.93 -5.21
C ILE A 54 17.97 -16.22 -3.89
N PHE A 55 16.69 -16.00 -3.60
CA PHE A 55 16.23 -15.59 -2.27
C PHE A 55 15.69 -16.81 -1.53
N ASN A 56 16.32 -17.15 -0.40
CA ASN A 56 15.90 -18.24 0.47
C ASN A 56 15.37 -17.66 1.79
N PHE A 57 14.10 -17.88 2.08
CA PHE A 57 13.49 -17.56 3.36
C PHE A 57 13.50 -18.82 4.23
N ARG A 58 13.99 -18.70 5.46
CA ARG A 58 14.26 -19.84 6.35
C ARG A 58 13.65 -19.64 7.72
N ASP A 59 13.29 -20.75 8.35
CA ASP A 59 12.81 -20.78 9.73
C ASP A 59 13.97 -20.78 10.75
N THR A 60 13.63 -20.91 12.04
CA THR A 60 14.61 -20.95 13.14
C THR A 60 15.53 -22.17 13.11
N ASN A 61 15.19 -23.21 12.35
CA ASN A 61 15.98 -24.42 12.18
C ASN A 61 16.82 -24.39 10.90
N GLY A 62 16.83 -23.26 10.19
CA GLY A 62 17.51 -23.11 8.90
C GLY A 62 16.77 -23.81 7.75
N GLN A 63 15.59 -24.39 7.99
CA GLN A 63 14.79 -25.06 6.96
C GLN A 63 14.16 -24.04 6.02
N ILE A 64 13.99 -24.42 4.76
CA ILE A 64 13.44 -23.52 3.74
C ILE A 64 11.93 -23.40 3.94
N LEU A 65 11.47 -22.18 4.14
CA LEU A 65 10.06 -21.80 4.11
C LEU A 65 9.62 -21.48 2.69
N ALA A 66 10.42 -20.67 1.99
CA ALA A 66 10.19 -20.30 0.59
C ALA A 66 11.54 -20.09 -0.10
N ARG A 67 11.61 -20.44 -1.39
CA ARG A 67 12.79 -20.26 -2.22
C ARG A 67 12.36 -19.67 -3.56
N HIS A 68 12.85 -18.48 -3.87
CA HIS A 68 12.60 -17.80 -5.13
C HIS A 68 13.90 -17.79 -5.94
N ARG A 69 13.85 -18.39 -7.12
CA ARG A 69 14.98 -18.52 -8.05
C ARG A 69 14.87 -17.45 -9.14
N GLU A 70 15.95 -17.31 -9.92
CA GLU A 70 16.01 -16.42 -11.08
C GLU A 70 15.68 -14.96 -10.69
N MET A 71 16.05 -14.56 -9.47
CA MET A 71 15.76 -13.23 -8.96
C MET A 71 16.47 -12.14 -9.76
N ASP A 72 17.68 -12.41 -10.22
CA ASP A 72 18.42 -11.54 -11.14
C ASP A 72 17.65 -11.32 -12.44
N GLU A 73 17.22 -12.38 -13.12
CA GLU A 73 16.43 -12.28 -14.35
C GLU A 73 15.11 -11.53 -14.13
N ARG A 74 14.39 -11.83 -13.05
CA ARG A 74 13.09 -11.21 -12.72
C ARG A 74 13.20 -9.73 -12.36
N ILE A 75 14.24 -9.34 -11.65
CA ILE A 75 14.51 -7.94 -11.30
C ILE A 75 14.98 -7.20 -12.54
N ILE A 76 15.85 -7.81 -13.36
CA ILE A 76 16.27 -7.27 -14.65
C ILE A 76 15.04 -7.06 -15.55
N GLU A 77 14.14 -8.03 -15.71
CA GLU A 77 12.90 -7.94 -16.51
C GLU A 77 12.05 -6.70 -16.16
N ARG A 78 12.03 -6.32 -14.87
CA ARG A 78 11.21 -5.23 -14.37
C ARG A 78 11.91 -3.88 -14.33
N HIS A 79 13.22 -3.86 -14.11
CA HIS A 79 13.94 -2.63 -13.77
C HIS A 79 15.20 -2.38 -14.62
N GLY A 80 15.58 -3.31 -15.48
CA GLY A 80 16.75 -3.23 -16.36
C GLY A 80 18.09 -3.51 -15.68
N TYR A 81 18.12 -3.73 -14.36
CA TYR A 81 19.35 -3.96 -13.59
C TYR A 81 19.12 -4.98 -12.48
N PRO A 82 20.12 -5.80 -12.12
CA PRO A 82 20.03 -6.76 -11.02
C PRO A 82 20.25 -6.10 -9.65
N MET A 83 20.10 -6.92 -8.61
CA MET A 83 20.68 -6.68 -7.28
C MET A 83 22.06 -7.35 -7.18
N VAL A 84 23.03 -6.66 -6.57
CA VAL A 84 24.39 -7.19 -6.34
C VAL A 84 24.84 -6.92 -4.90
N PHE A 85 25.55 -7.86 -4.28
CA PHE A 85 26.20 -7.67 -2.97
C PHE A 85 27.72 -7.76 -3.09
N LEU A 86 28.43 -6.79 -2.50
CA LEU A 86 29.89 -6.73 -2.49
C LEU A 86 30.43 -6.04 -1.25
N ASP A 87 31.73 -6.17 -0.99
CA ASP A 87 32.42 -5.39 0.02
C ASP A 87 32.19 -3.90 -0.25
N ARG A 88 31.80 -3.13 0.77
CA ARG A 88 31.73 -1.68 0.65
C ARG A 88 33.07 -1.09 0.19
N GLN A 89 34.18 -1.68 0.63
CA GLN A 89 35.52 -1.30 0.21
C GLN A 89 35.71 -1.43 -1.32
N MET A 90 35.20 -2.50 -1.94
CA MET A 90 35.34 -2.72 -3.38
C MET A 90 34.61 -1.63 -4.17
N LEU A 91 33.38 -1.29 -3.78
CA LEU A 91 32.65 -0.18 -4.39
C LEU A 91 33.40 1.16 -4.21
N LEU A 92 33.89 1.45 -3.02
CA LEU A 92 34.67 2.68 -2.76
C LEU A 92 35.94 2.74 -3.63
N LYS A 93 36.63 1.62 -3.84
CA LYS A 93 37.77 1.54 -4.76
C LYS A 93 37.35 1.86 -6.19
N VAL A 94 36.24 1.30 -6.68
CA VAL A 94 35.72 1.62 -8.02
C VAL A 94 35.41 3.11 -8.13
N LEU A 95 34.68 3.68 -7.18
CA LEU A 95 34.34 5.11 -7.18
C LEU A 95 35.61 5.98 -7.15
N TYR A 96 36.52 5.72 -6.20
CA TYR A 96 37.76 6.48 -6.05
C TYR A 96 38.63 6.38 -7.30
N ASN A 97 38.86 5.17 -7.84
CA ASN A 97 39.72 4.96 -9.01
C ASN A 97 39.21 5.69 -10.25
N ASN A 98 37.91 5.94 -10.36
CA ASN A 98 37.30 6.66 -11.49
C ASN A 98 37.21 8.19 -11.31
N ILE A 99 37.67 8.75 -10.19
CA ILE A 99 37.94 10.18 -10.08
C ILE A 99 39.18 10.50 -10.92
N LYS A 100 39.09 11.41 -11.89
CA LYS A 100 40.20 11.73 -12.82
C LYS A 100 41.34 12.46 -12.10
N ASP A 101 40.99 13.46 -11.31
CA ASP A 101 41.95 14.26 -10.54
C ASP A 101 41.93 13.83 -9.06
N LYS A 102 42.92 13.05 -8.64
CA LYS A 102 43.03 12.58 -7.25
C LYS A 102 43.34 13.71 -6.26
N SER A 103 43.89 14.84 -6.72
CA SER A 103 44.16 15.98 -5.85
C SER A 103 42.88 16.61 -5.28
N LYS A 104 41.72 16.32 -5.89
CA LYS A 104 40.40 16.72 -5.37
C LYS A 104 39.94 15.92 -4.15
N VAL A 105 40.63 14.84 -3.78
CA VAL A 105 40.29 14.03 -2.60
C VAL A 105 41.38 14.21 -1.55
N LEU A 106 41.07 15.00 -0.52
CA LEU A 106 41.98 15.35 0.55
C LEU A 106 41.69 14.46 1.77
N THR A 107 42.57 13.49 2.02
CA THR A 107 42.55 12.62 3.20
C THR A 107 43.10 13.32 4.44
N ASN A 108 42.84 12.78 5.63
CA ASN A 108 43.18 13.39 6.92
C ASN A 108 42.55 14.78 7.13
N LYS A 109 41.46 15.10 6.43
CA LYS A 109 40.74 16.37 6.54
C LYS A 109 39.42 16.18 7.29
N ARG A 110 39.50 15.89 8.59
CA ARG A 110 38.32 15.84 9.46
C ARG A 110 37.79 17.24 9.71
N VAL A 111 36.63 17.57 9.16
CA VAL A 111 35.93 18.85 9.44
C VAL A 111 35.48 18.88 10.90
N ILE A 112 35.81 19.96 11.61
CA ILE A 112 35.43 20.18 13.02
C ILE A 112 34.56 21.42 13.22
N ARG A 113 34.64 22.39 12.31
CA ARG A 113 33.91 23.66 12.39
C ARG A 113 33.54 24.15 10.99
N THR A 114 32.43 24.89 10.92
CA THR A 114 31.94 25.50 9.68
C THR A 114 31.56 26.95 9.93
N GLU A 115 31.87 27.82 8.98
CA GLU A 115 31.60 29.26 9.05
C GLU A 115 30.95 29.72 7.74
N LEU A 116 29.90 30.55 7.85
CA LEU A 116 29.32 31.22 6.69
C LEU A 116 30.14 32.48 6.37
N VAL A 117 30.42 32.69 5.09
CA VAL A 117 31.12 33.88 4.60
C VAL A 117 30.32 34.55 3.50
N SER A 118 30.65 35.80 3.15
CA SER A 118 29.91 36.54 2.12
C SER A 118 29.91 35.77 0.80
N GLY A 119 28.74 35.26 0.41
CA GLY A 119 28.54 34.49 -0.82
C GLY A 119 29.11 33.07 -0.82
N GLY A 120 29.52 32.52 0.33
CA GLY A 120 30.15 31.20 0.41
C GLY A 120 30.11 30.56 1.80
N VAL A 121 30.85 29.47 1.97
CA VAL A 121 30.97 28.72 3.21
C VAL A 121 32.40 28.19 3.37
N GLN A 122 32.88 28.12 4.61
CA GLN A 122 34.21 27.61 4.95
C GLN A 122 34.12 26.40 5.87
N ALA A 123 34.90 25.37 5.57
CA ALA A 123 35.14 24.23 6.45
C ALA A 123 36.52 24.35 7.10
N VAL A 124 36.58 24.19 8.42
CA VAL A 124 37.82 24.14 9.18
C VAL A 124 38.10 22.69 9.56
N ALA A 125 39.22 22.18 9.10
CA ALA A 125 39.68 20.82 9.40
C ALA A 125 40.45 20.77 10.73
N SER A 126 40.57 19.57 11.31
CA SER A 126 41.23 19.33 12.59
C SER A 126 42.72 19.67 12.61
N ASP A 127 43.36 19.75 11.45
CA ASP A 127 44.76 20.18 11.28
C ASP A 127 44.91 21.71 11.12
N GLY A 128 43.82 22.46 11.29
CA GLY A 128 43.79 23.92 11.13
C GLY A 128 43.59 24.40 9.69
N THR A 129 43.54 23.50 8.70
CA THR A 129 43.31 23.89 7.30
C THR A 129 41.92 24.51 7.15
N ILE A 130 41.84 25.67 6.50
CA ILE A 130 40.59 26.34 6.16
C ILE A 130 40.35 26.17 4.65
N ILE A 131 39.17 25.67 4.29
CA ILE A 131 38.79 25.38 2.91
C ILE A 131 37.49 26.12 2.60
N ALA A 132 37.56 27.08 1.69
CA ALA A 132 36.41 27.86 1.24
C ALA A 132 35.75 27.23 0.00
N GLY A 133 34.43 27.35 -0.10
CA GLY A 133 33.65 26.94 -1.26
C GLY A 133 32.30 27.66 -1.35
N ASP A 134 31.60 27.50 -2.47
CA ASP A 134 30.28 28.11 -2.67
C ASP A 134 29.15 27.34 -1.95
N ILE A 135 29.32 26.03 -1.79
CA ILE A 135 28.39 25.07 -1.19
C ILE A 135 29.19 24.06 -0.36
N LEU A 136 28.65 23.64 0.79
CA LEU A 136 29.21 22.57 1.62
C LEU A 136 28.19 21.43 1.81
N VAL A 137 28.60 20.21 1.46
CA VAL A 137 27.73 19.02 1.51
C VAL A 137 28.19 18.06 2.60
N GLY A 138 27.31 17.78 3.56
CA GLY A 138 27.52 16.80 4.62
C GLY A 138 27.17 15.40 4.19
N ALA A 139 28.18 14.65 3.75
CA ALA A 139 28.11 13.21 3.49
C ALA A 139 28.91 12.41 4.54
N ASP A 140 29.04 12.95 5.76
CA ASP A 140 29.88 12.48 6.86
C ASP A 140 29.19 11.47 7.81
N GLY A 141 28.09 10.87 7.34
CA GLY A 141 27.47 9.70 7.97
C GLY A 141 26.70 9.97 9.26
N VAL A 142 26.48 8.91 10.02
CA VAL A 142 25.57 8.88 11.19
C VAL A 142 25.99 9.78 12.35
N HIS A 143 27.27 10.12 12.44
CA HIS A 143 27.85 11.01 13.46
C HIS A 143 28.23 12.37 12.85
N SER A 144 27.37 12.87 11.96
CA SER A 144 27.63 14.06 11.15
C SER A 144 28.02 15.27 12.02
N THR A 145 29.28 15.68 11.86
CA THR A 145 29.77 16.93 12.46
C THR A 145 29.14 18.11 11.74
N LEU A 146 28.99 18.02 10.41
CA LEU A 146 28.42 19.10 9.64
C LEU A 146 26.93 19.36 9.98
N ARG A 147 26.14 18.31 10.26
CA ARG A 147 24.78 18.49 10.78
C ARG A 147 24.76 19.30 12.07
N SER A 148 25.67 18.99 12.99
CA SER A 148 25.77 19.68 14.28
C SER A 148 26.19 21.15 14.12
N GLN A 149 27.15 21.43 13.23
CA GLN A 149 27.56 22.80 12.89
C GLN A 149 26.42 23.58 12.21
N MET A 150 25.74 22.96 11.24
CA MET A 150 24.60 23.54 10.54
C MET A 150 23.49 23.94 11.51
N ARG A 151 23.16 23.08 12.48
CA ARG A 151 22.22 23.39 13.56
C ARG A 151 22.66 24.57 14.41
N MET A 152 23.92 24.62 14.83
CA MET A 152 24.43 25.73 15.65
C MET A 152 24.35 27.06 14.91
N LEU A 153 24.69 27.08 13.62
CA LEU A 153 24.58 28.27 12.77
C LEU A 153 23.13 28.70 12.63
N ALA A 154 22.23 27.76 12.31
CA ALA A 154 20.81 28.03 12.19
C ALA A 154 20.18 28.51 13.50
N GLY A 155 20.56 27.94 14.65
CA GLY A 155 20.08 28.39 15.95
C GLY A 155 20.44 29.84 16.29
N ARG A 156 21.54 30.37 15.74
CA ARG A 156 21.95 31.77 15.90
C ARG A 156 21.25 32.71 14.90
N LEU A 157 21.10 32.27 13.66
CA LEU A 157 20.67 33.13 12.54
C LEU A 157 19.19 33.00 12.17
N SER A 158 18.57 31.85 12.46
CA SER A 158 17.16 31.55 12.23
C SER A 158 16.60 30.66 13.35
N PRO A 159 16.40 31.21 14.56
CA PRO A 159 15.91 30.45 15.71
C PRO A 159 14.57 29.74 15.41
N GLY A 160 14.47 28.47 15.80
CA GLY A 160 13.26 27.65 15.60
C GLY A 160 13.21 26.85 14.30
N LEU A 161 14.17 27.03 13.38
CA LEU A 161 14.22 26.25 12.13
C LEU A 161 14.50 24.76 12.36
N PHE A 162 15.34 24.44 13.35
CA PHE A 162 15.64 23.07 13.76
C PHE A 162 14.99 22.78 15.11
N ASP A 163 14.50 21.55 15.26
CA ASP A 163 13.98 21.06 16.54
C ASP A 163 15.16 20.89 17.53
N PRO A 164 15.15 21.55 18.70
CA PRO A 164 16.23 21.43 19.68
C PRO A 164 16.51 19.98 20.09
N ASN A 165 15.47 19.14 20.09
CA ASN A 165 15.55 17.74 20.49
C ASN A 165 15.83 16.78 19.32
N GLU A 166 16.09 17.27 18.11
CA GLU A 166 16.20 16.39 16.92
C GLU A 166 17.30 15.33 17.04
N HIS A 167 18.33 15.55 17.85
CA HIS A 167 19.42 14.59 18.02
C HIS A 167 19.01 13.40 18.89
N ASP A 168 18.21 13.66 19.93
CA ASP A 168 17.83 12.66 20.93
C ASP A 168 16.46 12.05 20.64
N ALA A 169 15.64 12.71 19.84
CA ALA A 169 14.31 12.24 19.44
C ALA A 169 14.29 10.93 18.63
N PRO A 170 15.25 10.63 17.72
CA PRO A 170 15.23 9.39 16.93
C PRO A 170 15.22 8.13 17.81
N PRO A 171 14.31 7.17 17.54
CA PRO A 171 14.25 5.92 18.28
C PRO A 171 15.35 4.94 17.85
N CYS A 172 15.73 4.09 18.77
CA CYS A 172 16.48 2.87 18.52
C CYS A 172 15.68 1.69 19.08
N GLU A 173 15.26 0.79 18.20
CA GLU A 173 14.52 -0.44 18.56
C GLU A 173 15.33 -1.71 18.29
N ASN A 174 16.42 -1.60 17.53
CA ASN A 174 17.21 -2.74 17.08
C ASN A 174 18.71 -2.45 17.25
N SER A 175 19.48 -3.52 17.39
CA SER A 175 20.93 -3.52 17.16
C SER A 175 21.27 -4.46 16.01
N CYS A 176 22.46 -4.27 15.46
CA CYS A 176 22.96 -5.09 14.37
C CYS A 176 24.41 -5.47 14.64
N ILE A 177 24.71 -6.74 14.43
CA ILE A 177 26.07 -7.18 14.15
C ILE A 177 26.15 -7.38 12.64
N PHE A 178 27.07 -6.67 11.99
CA PHE A 178 27.41 -6.94 10.60
C PHE A 178 28.81 -7.52 10.53
N GLY A 179 29.01 -8.49 9.64
CA GLY A 179 30.29 -9.15 9.48
C GLY A 179 30.54 -9.70 8.09
N ILE A 180 31.80 -10.06 7.90
CA ILE A 180 32.34 -10.68 6.70
C ILE A 180 33.08 -11.91 7.15
N SER A 181 32.86 -13.04 6.48
CA SER A 181 33.57 -14.30 6.71
C SER A 181 34.17 -14.82 5.40
N ASN A 182 35.18 -15.65 5.53
CA ASN A 182 35.69 -16.51 4.46
C ASN A 182 34.58 -17.50 4.01
N PRO A 183 34.76 -18.20 2.87
CA PRO A 183 33.77 -19.14 2.36
C PRO A 183 33.27 -20.12 3.42
N CYS A 184 31.94 -20.22 3.55
CA CYS A 184 31.27 -21.12 4.50
C CYS A 184 30.49 -22.20 3.72
N PRO A 185 30.43 -23.45 4.21
CA PRO A 185 29.71 -24.53 3.55
C PRO A 185 28.25 -24.17 3.24
N GLY A 186 27.80 -24.40 2.00
CA GLY A 186 26.41 -24.23 1.59
C GLY A 186 25.94 -22.79 1.37
N ILE A 187 26.81 -21.78 1.53
CA ILE A 187 26.53 -20.39 1.19
C ILE A 187 27.26 -20.05 -0.12
N ASN A 188 26.54 -20.03 -1.25
CA ASN A 188 27.15 -19.82 -2.56
C ASN A 188 27.07 -18.36 -3.00
N PRO A 189 28.02 -17.87 -3.82
CA PRO A 189 27.89 -16.58 -4.48
C PRO A 189 26.55 -16.45 -5.21
N GLY A 190 25.83 -15.36 -5.00
CA GLY A 190 24.50 -15.14 -5.58
C GLY A 190 23.33 -15.69 -4.76
N ASP A 191 23.59 -16.44 -3.68
CA ASP A 191 22.56 -16.81 -2.70
C ASP A 191 22.34 -15.68 -1.68
N LEU A 192 21.08 -15.42 -1.37
CA LEU A 192 20.63 -14.61 -0.23
C LEU A 192 19.78 -15.49 0.68
N HIS A 193 20.07 -15.49 1.98
CA HIS A 193 19.34 -16.21 3.01
C HIS A 193 18.81 -15.24 4.05
N CYS A 194 17.49 -15.22 4.22
CA CYS A 194 16.80 -14.54 5.31
C CYS A 194 16.35 -15.60 6.32
N VAL A 195 16.91 -15.59 7.54
CA VAL A 195 16.58 -16.56 8.59
C VAL A 195 15.74 -15.88 9.66
N PHE A 196 14.48 -16.30 9.78
CA PHE A 196 13.52 -15.69 10.69
C PHE A 196 13.60 -16.30 12.08
N ARG A 197 13.59 -15.47 13.12
CA ARG A 197 13.63 -15.91 14.52
C ARG A 197 12.80 -15.00 15.41
N ASN A 198 12.49 -15.46 16.63
CA ASN A 198 11.79 -14.61 17.59
C ASN A 198 12.73 -13.51 18.08
N SER A 199 12.32 -12.24 17.92
CA SER A 199 13.06 -11.04 18.34
C SER A 199 14.44 -10.86 17.70
N SER A 200 14.77 -11.64 16.66
CA SER A 200 16.04 -11.53 15.92
C SER A 200 15.89 -12.08 14.51
N SER A 201 16.81 -11.76 13.62
CA SER A 201 16.87 -12.35 12.27
C SER A 201 18.28 -12.31 11.70
N TYR A 202 18.52 -13.13 10.69
CA TYR A 202 19.76 -13.10 9.92
C TYR A 202 19.51 -12.77 8.46
N LEU A 203 20.38 -11.94 7.89
CA LEU A 203 20.57 -11.81 6.46
C LEU A 203 21.98 -12.31 6.13
N VAL A 204 22.09 -13.42 5.41
CA VAL A 204 23.37 -14.04 5.03
C VAL A 204 23.44 -14.17 3.52
N THR A 205 24.52 -13.72 2.89
CA THR A 205 24.66 -13.79 1.43
C THR A 205 26.07 -14.16 1.01
N GLY A 206 26.17 -14.97 -0.05
CA GLY A 206 27.44 -15.27 -0.70
C GLY A 206 27.78 -14.16 -1.71
N GLY A 207 28.98 -13.64 -1.58
CA GLY A 207 29.52 -12.54 -2.37
C GLY A 207 30.71 -12.94 -3.24
N PRO A 208 31.41 -11.95 -3.81
CA PRO A 208 32.59 -12.18 -4.65
C PRO A 208 33.69 -12.93 -3.92
N GLN A 209 34.45 -13.74 -4.67
CA GLN A 209 35.55 -14.57 -4.15
C GLN A 209 35.10 -15.58 -3.07
N GLY A 210 33.81 -15.92 -3.02
CA GLY A 210 33.23 -16.83 -2.03
C GLY A 210 33.07 -16.21 -0.64
N ARG A 211 33.27 -14.90 -0.46
CA ARG A 211 33.04 -14.26 0.85
C ARG A 211 31.59 -14.42 1.29
N VAL A 212 31.39 -14.52 2.59
CA VAL A 212 30.06 -14.57 3.19
C VAL A 212 29.82 -13.28 3.95
N TYR A 213 28.79 -12.54 3.55
CA TYR A 213 28.33 -11.35 4.26
C TYR A 213 27.15 -11.71 5.14
N TRP A 214 27.18 -11.25 6.38
CA TRP A 214 26.11 -11.58 7.31
C TRP A 214 25.75 -10.39 8.19
N PHE A 215 24.47 -10.29 8.48
CA PHE A 215 23.88 -9.34 9.39
C PHE A 215 23.01 -10.10 10.36
N ARG A 216 23.26 -9.92 11.66
CA ARG A 216 22.38 -10.37 12.74
C ARG A 216 21.65 -9.17 13.28
N PHE A 217 20.34 -9.11 13.08
CA PHE A 217 19.47 -8.09 13.66
C PHE A 217 18.90 -8.60 14.97
N GLN A 218 18.92 -7.76 16.00
CA GLN A 218 18.42 -8.08 17.32
C GLN A 218 17.50 -6.96 17.78
N LYS A 219 16.25 -7.32 18.11
CA LYS A 219 15.33 -6.37 18.73
C LYS A 219 15.74 -6.12 20.18
N LEU A 220 15.72 -4.85 20.58
CA LEU A 220 15.96 -4.44 21.97
C LEU A 220 14.73 -4.77 22.82
N GLN A 221 14.93 -4.91 24.13
CA GLN A 221 13.82 -5.18 25.06
C GLN A 221 12.80 -4.04 25.08
N GLU A 222 13.28 -2.81 24.93
CA GLU A 222 12.46 -1.62 24.84
C GLU A 222 13.01 -0.64 23.81
N LYS A 223 12.14 0.27 23.36
CA LYS A 223 12.50 1.39 22.50
C LYS A 223 13.25 2.42 23.32
N VAL A 224 14.46 2.77 22.91
CA VAL A 224 15.33 3.74 23.59
C VAL A 224 15.63 4.96 22.73
N HIS A 225 16.00 6.06 23.36
CA HIS A 225 16.22 7.37 22.75
C HIS A 225 17.46 8.06 23.35
N GLY A 226 18.08 8.95 22.58
CA GLY A 226 19.18 9.81 23.04
C GLY A 226 20.26 9.07 23.85
N PRO A 227 20.63 9.56 25.06
CA PRO A 227 21.66 8.94 25.90
C PRO A 227 21.40 7.50 26.34
N ALA A 228 20.15 7.03 26.29
CA ALA A 228 19.80 5.64 26.63
C ALA A 228 20.14 4.64 25.51
N ILE A 229 20.50 5.13 24.31
CA ILE A 229 20.91 4.27 23.20
C ILE A 229 22.24 3.57 23.56
N PRO A 230 22.29 2.23 23.51
CA PRO A 230 23.46 1.49 23.95
C PRO A 230 24.68 1.74 23.06
N ARG A 231 25.86 1.76 23.69
CA ARG A 231 27.15 1.70 23.02
C ARG A 231 27.74 0.31 23.25
N TYR A 232 28.12 -0.35 22.17
CA TYR A 232 28.64 -1.71 22.22
C TYR A 232 30.17 -1.70 22.22
N SER A 233 30.74 -2.38 23.19
CA SER A 233 32.17 -2.68 23.27
C SER A 233 32.48 -3.99 22.55
N GLU A 234 33.78 -4.28 22.38
CA GLU A 234 34.22 -5.58 21.87
C GLU A 234 33.74 -6.73 22.77
N LYS A 235 33.65 -6.53 24.09
CA LYS A 235 33.13 -7.55 25.01
C LYS A 235 31.64 -7.84 24.75
N ASP A 236 30.86 -6.82 24.44
CA ASP A 236 29.44 -6.97 24.11
C ASP A 236 29.26 -7.71 22.79
N LEU A 237 30.10 -7.42 21.79
CA LEU A 237 30.15 -8.15 20.54
C LEU A 237 30.45 -9.64 20.79
N GLN A 238 31.53 -9.96 21.51
CA GLN A 238 31.90 -11.35 21.78
C GLN A 238 30.80 -12.11 22.55
N LYS A 239 30.17 -11.45 23.52
CA LYS A 239 29.02 -12.00 24.24
C LYS A 239 27.88 -12.33 23.27
N ALA A 240 27.45 -11.38 22.45
CA ALA A 240 26.34 -11.58 21.52
C ALA A 240 26.65 -12.66 20.45
N LEU A 241 27.90 -12.77 20.01
CA LEU A 241 28.33 -13.85 19.12
C LEU A 241 28.28 -15.22 19.80
N SER A 242 28.72 -15.30 21.06
CA SER A 242 28.68 -16.56 21.82
C SER A 242 27.24 -17.03 22.11
N GLU A 243 26.34 -16.11 22.46
CA GLU A 243 24.93 -16.40 22.72
C GLU A 243 24.18 -16.89 21.47
N SER A 244 24.68 -16.56 20.29
CA SER A 244 24.08 -16.93 19.01
C SER A 244 24.82 -18.04 18.26
N ALA A 245 25.88 -18.60 18.85
CA ALA A 245 26.75 -19.58 18.20
C ALA A 245 25.97 -20.82 17.69
N ASP A 246 24.98 -21.28 18.45
CA ASP A 246 24.19 -22.48 18.13
C ASP A 246 22.99 -22.23 17.20
N ASP A 247 22.77 -20.99 16.77
CA ASP A 247 21.72 -20.66 15.82
C ASP A 247 21.96 -21.36 14.47
N ASN A 248 20.91 -21.95 13.90
CA ASN A 248 20.96 -22.54 12.57
C ASN A 248 20.84 -21.43 11.51
N ILE A 249 21.83 -21.35 10.60
CA ILE A 249 21.76 -20.54 9.39
C ILE A 249 21.19 -21.38 8.23
N LEU A 250 21.71 -22.60 8.10
CA LEU A 250 21.18 -23.68 7.26
C LEU A 250 20.88 -24.89 8.17
N PRO A 251 20.20 -25.95 7.68
CA PRO A 251 19.97 -27.15 8.49
C PRO A 251 21.26 -27.76 9.04
N ASP A 252 22.33 -27.73 8.23
CA ASP A 252 23.63 -28.31 8.54
C ASP A 252 24.74 -27.25 8.74
N LEU A 253 24.37 -25.97 8.90
CA LEU A 253 25.32 -24.87 9.14
C LEU A 253 24.90 -24.03 10.34
N LYS A 254 25.72 -24.08 11.39
CA LYS A 254 25.59 -23.24 12.58
C LYS A 254 26.24 -21.88 12.38
N PHE A 255 25.75 -20.88 13.13
CA PHE A 255 26.33 -19.55 13.11
C PHE A 255 27.77 -19.53 13.67
N SER A 256 28.10 -20.42 14.60
CA SER A 256 29.48 -20.63 15.09
C SER A 256 30.48 -20.84 13.94
N THR A 257 30.16 -21.69 12.97
CA THR A 257 31.01 -21.91 11.79
C THR A 257 31.21 -20.64 10.95
N VAL A 258 30.18 -19.79 10.86
CA VAL A 258 30.28 -18.49 10.18
C VAL A 258 31.17 -17.53 10.97
N ILE A 259 31.08 -17.54 12.30
CA ILE A 259 31.89 -16.71 13.22
C ILE A 259 33.35 -17.16 13.23
N ASP A 260 33.62 -18.46 13.20
CA ASP A 260 34.98 -19.02 13.20
C ASP A 260 35.75 -18.62 11.94
N ASN A 261 35.03 -18.48 10.82
CA ASN A 261 35.58 -18.02 9.54
C ASN A 261 35.55 -16.48 9.37
N LYS A 262 35.21 -15.71 10.41
CA LYS A 262 35.07 -14.25 10.29
C LYS A 262 36.39 -13.57 9.94
N VAL A 263 36.33 -12.64 9.01
CA VAL A 263 37.37 -11.66 8.69
C VAL A 263 37.19 -10.40 9.53
N SER A 264 35.94 -9.95 9.69
CA SER A 264 35.62 -8.76 10.48
C SER A 264 34.17 -8.82 10.97
N ALA A 265 33.90 -8.28 12.15
CA ALA A 265 32.55 -8.09 12.67
C ALA A 265 32.48 -6.81 13.51
N VAL A 266 31.35 -6.11 13.47
CA VAL A 266 31.11 -4.90 14.28
C VAL A 266 29.67 -4.91 14.76
N MET A 267 29.46 -4.56 16.03
CA MET A 267 28.14 -4.38 16.63
C MET A 267 27.78 -2.90 16.73
N THR A 268 26.56 -2.53 16.36
CA THR A 268 26.10 -1.13 16.35
C THR A 268 24.60 -1.02 16.70
N PRO A 269 24.17 0.05 17.39
CA PRO A 269 22.75 0.37 17.49
C PRO A 269 22.18 0.84 16.14
N LEU A 270 20.95 0.43 15.84
CA LEU A 270 20.21 0.85 14.65
C LEU A 270 19.23 1.96 15.01
N VAL A 271 19.77 3.17 15.18
CA VAL A 271 18.96 4.40 15.24
C VAL A 271 18.37 4.66 13.86
N GLU A 272 17.06 4.91 13.79
CA GLU A 272 16.35 5.16 12.52
C GLU A 272 15.73 6.57 12.52
N TYR A 273 15.90 7.31 11.43
CA TYR A 273 15.38 8.66 11.26
C TYR A 273 15.29 9.09 9.79
N VAL A 274 14.38 10.03 9.53
CA VAL A 274 14.42 10.92 8.38
C VAL A 274 14.25 12.32 8.92
N TYR A 275 15.31 13.12 8.94
CA TYR A 275 15.28 14.43 9.59
C TYR A 275 14.30 15.38 8.90
N LYS A 276 13.76 16.32 9.69
CA LYS A 276 12.76 17.29 9.18
C LYS A 276 13.40 18.32 8.24
N GLN A 277 14.58 18.81 8.61
CA GLN A 277 15.37 19.82 7.90
C GLN A 277 16.76 19.28 7.58
N TRP A 278 17.20 19.43 6.33
CA TRP A 278 18.46 18.90 5.80
C TRP A 278 19.43 19.97 5.32
N HIS A 279 18.98 21.21 5.19
CA HIS A 279 19.82 22.29 4.69
C HIS A 279 19.61 23.58 5.47
N PHE A 280 20.59 24.46 5.40
CA PHE A 280 20.52 25.81 5.93
C PHE A 280 21.56 26.66 5.21
N ASP A 281 21.17 27.80 4.65
CA ASP A 281 22.05 28.67 3.86
C ASP A 281 22.74 27.82 2.76
N ARG A 282 24.07 27.81 2.71
CA ARG A 282 24.91 27.08 1.74
C ARG A 282 25.33 25.69 2.18
N ILE A 283 24.70 25.13 3.21
CA ILE A 283 25.01 23.81 3.76
C ILE A 283 23.83 22.86 3.53
N ILE A 284 24.11 21.64 3.06
CA ILE A 284 23.12 20.55 2.95
C ILE A 284 23.71 19.22 3.44
N THR A 285 22.94 18.42 4.19
CA THR A 285 23.30 17.04 4.59
C THR A 285 22.60 16.02 3.69
N LEU A 286 23.32 14.96 3.26
CA LEU A 286 22.81 13.88 2.42
C LEU A 286 23.26 12.50 2.90
N GLY A 287 22.44 11.47 2.65
CA GLY A 287 22.74 10.11 3.08
C GLY A 287 22.48 9.95 4.57
N ASP A 288 23.30 9.14 5.24
CA ASP A 288 23.17 8.84 6.68
C ASP A 288 23.23 10.07 7.59
N SER A 289 23.76 11.22 7.13
CA SER A 289 23.74 12.50 7.88
C SER A 289 22.36 13.18 7.88
N ALA A 290 21.44 12.75 7.01
CA ALA A 290 20.09 13.29 6.85
C ALA A 290 18.99 12.23 7.10
N HIS A 291 19.27 10.98 6.77
CA HIS A 291 18.31 9.89 6.84
C HIS A 291 19.00 8.52 7.01
N LYS A 292 18.55 7.74 7.99
CA LYS A 292 19.02 6.38 8.28
C LYS A 292 17.82 5.50 8.57
N PHE A 293 17.83 4.28 8.04
CA PHE A 293 16.75 3.32 8.26
C PHE A 293 17.33 1.92 8.41
N HIS A 294 16.51 0.98 8.86
CA HIS A 294 16.93 -0.40 9.06
C HIS A 294 17.59 -0.98 7.79
N PRO A 295 18.77 -1.61 7.89
CA PRO A 295 19.56 -2.00 6.71
C PRO A 295 19.03 -3.23 5.97
N VAL A 296 18.05 -3.96 6.54
CA VAL A 296 17.46 -5.18 5.94
C VAL A 296 16.96 -4.98 4.49
N GLY A 297 16.51 -3.78 4.14
CA GLY A 297 16.06 -3.45 2.78
C GLY A 297 17.18 -3.11 1.80
N GLY A 298 18.43 -2.95 2.25
CA GLY A 298 19.57 -2.54 1.40
C GLY A 298 19.46 -1.11 0.84
N GLN A 299 18.49 -0.31 1.29
CA GLN A 299 18.18 0.98 0.65
C GLN A 299 19.17 2.11 0.99
N GLY A 300 20.04 1.96 2.01
CA GLY A 300 20.78 3.09 2.60
C GLY A 300 21.76 3.75 1.63
N GLY A 301 22.68 2.95 1.10
CA GLY A 301 23.65 3.43 0.10
C GLY A 301 22.98 3.86 -1.21
N ASN A 302 21.97 3.12 -1.66
CA ASN A 302 21.21 3.46 -2.87
C ASN A 302 20.50 4.81 -2.74
N ALA A 303 19.88 5.07 -1.58
CA ALA A 303 19.26 6.35 -1.26
C ALA A 303 20.25 7.51 -1.25
N ALA A 304 21.48 7.29 -0.76
CA ALA A 304 22.55 8.30 -0.80
C ALA A 304 22.99 8.61 -2.24
N ILE A 305 23.14 7.58 -3.10
CA ILE A 305 23.45 7.74 -4.53
C ILE A 305 22.35 8.54 -5.24
N GLU A 306 21.08 8.19 -5.01
CA GLU A 306 19.94 8.92 -5.58
C GLU A 306 19.88 10.39 -5.11
N SER A 307 20.09 10.65 -3.82
CA SER A 307 20.08 12.02 -3.29
C SER A 307 21.24 12.87 -3.86
N ALA A 308 22.41 12.27 -4.09
CA ALA A 308 23.54 12.92 -4.75
C ALA A 308 23.25 13.21 -6.24
N ALA A 309 22.56 12.30 -6.94
CA ALA A 309 22.16 12.51 -8.32
C ALA A 309 21.19 13.69 -8.45
N LEU A 310 20.16 13.75 -7.61
CA LEU A 310 19.20 14.86 -7.62
C LEU A 310 19.85 16.20 -7.27
N LEU A 311 20.73 16.24 -6.26
CA LEU A 311 21.49 17.46 -5.95
C LEU A 311 22.31 17.92 -7.17
N THR A 312 22.94 16.98 -7.87
CA THR A 312 23.71 17.29 -9.09
C THR A 312 22.82 17.84 -10.20
N ASN A 313 21.65 17.24 -10.46
CA ASN A 313 20.69 17.72 -11.47
C ASN A 313 20.27 19.17 -11.18
N ASN A 314 19.89 19.43 -9.93
CA ASN A 314 19.43 20.75 -9.52
C ASN A 314 20.57 21.79 -9.62
N LEU A 315 21.80 21.41 -9.26
CA LEU A 315 22.96 22.28 -9.40
C LEU A 315 23.29 22.60 -10.86
N VAL A 316 23.29 21.60 -11.74
CA VAL A 316 23.50 21.81 -13.19
C VAL A 316 22.43 22.73 -13.77
N LYS A 317 21.17 22.53 -13.39
CA LYS A 317 20.05 23.37 -13.84
C LYS A 317 20.17 24.81 -13.33
N ALA A 318 20.57 24.99 -12.08
CA ALA A 318 20.78 26.31 -11.49
C ALA A 318 21.94 27.05 -12.17
N LEU A 319 23.08 26.38 -12.36
CA LEU A 319 24.26 26.97 -13.00
C LEU A 319 24.00 27.36 -14.46
N LYS A 320 23.29 26.54 -15.24
CA LYS A 320 22.88 26.89 -16.62
C LYS A 320 22.01 28.15 -16.69
N ARG A 321 21.27 28.46 -15.63
CA ARG A 321 20.41 29.66 -15.54
C ARG A 321 21.16 30.86 -14.96
N SER A 322 22.38 30.70 -14.48
CA SER A 322 23.18 31.77 -13.91
C SER A 322 24.14 32.35 -14.96
N PRO A 323 23.96 33.61 -15.40
CA PRO A 323 24.85 34.25 -16.37
C PRO A 323 26.28 34.43 -15.83
N SER A 324 26.44 34.56 -14.51
CA SER A 324 27.74 34.78 -13.85
C SER A 324 28.47 33.48 -13.51
N GLY A 325 27.82 32.33 -13.68
CA GLY A 325 28.32 31.04 -13.18
C GLY A 325 28.31 30.91 -11.66
N ARG A 326 27.82 31.92 -10.92
CA ARG A 326 27.68 31.90 -9.45
C ARG A 326 26.23 31.92 -9.03
N LEU A 327 25.92 31.22 -7.93
CA LEU A 327 24.58 31.16 -7.36
C LEU A 327 24.46 32.07 -6.14
N THR A 328 23.37 32.83 -6.08
CA THR A 328 23.01 33.58 -4.86
C THR A 328 22.59 32.61 -3.76
N THR A 329 22.64 33.04 -2.49
CA THR A 329 22.23 32.17 -1.37
C THR A 329 20.79 31.71 -1.52
N VAL A 330 19.89 32.59 -1.97
CA VAL A 330 18.47 32.24 -2.25
C VAL A 330 18.34 31.16 -3.32
N GLN A 331 19.15 31.20 -4.38
CA GLN A 331 19.15 30.17 -5.42
C GLN A 331 19.65 28.82 -4.88
N VAL A 332 20.69 28.84 -4.03
CA VAL A 332 21.22 27.64 -3.38
C VAL A 332 20.20 27.04 -2.42
N GLU A 333 19.56 27.85 -1.58
CA GLU A 333 18.53 27.37 -0.65
C GLU A 333 17.30 26.82 -1.36
N SER A 334 16.84 27.48 -2.43
CA SER A 334 15.74 26.98 -3.27
C SER A 334 16.09 25.63 -3.90
N MET A 335 17.32 25.48 -4.38
CA MET A 335 17.84 24.23 -4.94
C MET A 335 17.85 23.10 -3.90
N PHE A 336 18.30 23.38 -2.67
CA PHE A 336 18.30 22.42 -1.57
C PHE A 336 16.90 22.06 -1.08
N ALA A 337 15.99 23.03 -1.02
CA ALA A 337 14.59 22.80 -0.67
C ALA A 337 13.91 21.86 -1.68
N ASP A 338 14.21 21.99 -2.98
CA ASP A 338 13.73 21.07 -4.01
C ASP A 338 14.27 19.63 -3.77
N VAL A 339 15.57 19.49 -3.49
CA VAL A 339 16.16 18.17 -3.15
C VAL A 339 15.44 17.53 -1.95
N GLN A 340 15.25 18.28 -0.86
CA GLN A 340 14.58 17.78 0.33
C GLN A 340 13.12 17.40 0.03
N SER A 341 12.36 18.27 -0.63
CA SER A 341 10.93 18.06 -0.89
C SER A 341 10.65 16.83 -1.75
N ARG A 342 11.50 16.56 -2.76
CA ARG A 342 11.37 15.39 -3.64
C ARG A 342 11.85 14.10 -2.99
N ARG A 343 12.92 14.13 -2.20
CA ARG A 343 13.51 12.93 -1.60
C ARG A 343 12.79 12.48 -0.34
N LYS A 344 12.35 13.40 0.50
CA LYS A 344 11.83 13.09 1.85
C LYS A 344 10.64 12.12 1.85
N PRO A 345 9.60 12.25 0.98
CA PRO A 345 8.50 11.28 0.93
C PRO A 345 8.97 9.85 0.61
N ARG A 346 9.84 9.72 -0.40
CA ARG A 346 10.42 8.42 -0.80
C ARG A 346 11.25 7.79 0.33
N LEU A 347 12.03 8.58 1.04
CA LEU A 347 12.86 8.08 2.14
C LEU A 347 12.03 7.69 3.37
N ALA A 348 10.93 8.40 3.64
CA ALA A 348 9.98 7.99 4.66
C ALA A 348 9.33 6.63 4.33
N LEU A 349 9.03 6.37 3.06
CA LEU A 349 8.56 5.06 2.59
C LEU A 349 9.63 3.97 2.76
N ASN A 350 10.87 4.24 2.35
CA ASN A 350 11.99 3.30 2.51
C ASN A 350 12.26 2.97 3.98
N HIS A 351 12.17 3.98 4.86
CA HIS A 351 12.28 3.83 6.30
C HIS A 351 11.20 2.89 6.84
N ARG A 352 9.93 3.22 6.58
CA ARG A 352 8.80 2.41 7.06
C ARG A 352 8.83 0.98 6.55
N TYR A 353 9.15 0.79 5.27
CA TYR A 353 9.26 -0.55 4.70
C TYR A 353 10.35 -1.36 5.40
N SER A 354 11.56 -0.80 5.50
CA SER A 354 12.70 -1.50 6.09
C SER A 354 12.43 -1.86 7.54
N HIS A 355 11.82 -0.94 8.29
CA HIS A 355 11.42 -1.16 9.67
C HIS A 355 10.34 -2.25 9.81
N ASN A 356 9.30 -2.22 8.99
CA ASN A 356 8.25 -3.24 9.02
C ASN A 356 8.79 -4.62 8.64
N ARG A 357 9.62 -4.70 7.59
CA ARG A 357 10.31 -5.92 7.19
C ARG A 357 11.16 -6.48 8.32
N ALA A 358 11.97 -5.65 8.97
CA ALA A 358 12.79 -6.06 10.12
C ALA A 358 11.94 -6.72 11.21
N ASN A 359 10.81 -6.10 11.55
CA ASN A 359 9.90 -6.67 12.55
C ASN A 359 9.24 -7.98 12.09
N THR A 360 8.89 -8.11 10.81
CA THR A 360 8.32 -9.36 10.26
C THR A 360 9.34 -10.49 10.30
N GLU A 361 10.59 -10.23 9.88
CA GLU A 361 11.67 -11.22 9.94
C GLU A 361 12.05 -11.59 11.39
N ALA A 362 11.85 -10.67 12.34
CA ALA A 362 12.02 -10.90 13.77
C ALA A 362 10.79 -11.52 14.46
N LEU A 363 9.76 -11.93 13.71
CA LEU A 363 8.55 -12.58 14.22
C LEU A 363 7.89 -11.82 15.39
N ASP A 364 7.96 -10.49 15.32
CA ASP A 364 7.73 -9.57 16.44
C ASP A 364 6.34 -9.65 17.08
N THR A 365 5.33 -10.11 16.34
CA THR A 365 3.97 -10.33 16.85
C THR A 365 3.43 -11.68 16.40
N PRO A 366 2.43 -12.26 17.08
CA PRO A 366 1.79 -13.50 16.64
C PRO A 366 1.26 -13.42 15.20
N LEU A 367 0.77 -12.25 14.80
CA LEU A 367 0.33 -11.99 13.42
C LEU A 367 1.50 -11.99 12.44
N LYS A 368 2.61 -11.28 12.74
CA LYS A 368 3.81 -11.31 11.90
C LYS A 368 4.40 -12.72 11.80
N LYS A 369 4.35 -13.50 12.88
CA LYS A 369 4.75 -14.91 12.89
C LYS A 369 3.86 -15.77 12.02
N LEU A 370 2.54 -15.61 12.12
CA LEU A 370 1.57 -16.28 11.25
C LEU A 370 1.93 -16.03 9.78
N MET A 371 2.19 -14.76 9.45
CA MET A 371 2.47 -14.32 8.10
C MET A 371 3.81 -14.84 7.57
N ALA A 372 4.88 -14.69 8.34
CA ALA A 372 6.23 -15.04 7.92
C ALA A 372 6.47 -16.56 7.85
N ILE A 373 5.89 -17.33 8.77
CA ILE A 373 6.14 -18.78 8.88
C ILE A 373 5.11 -19.62 8.13
N TYR A 374 3.82 -19.24 8.21
CA TYR A 374 2.73 -20.10 7.70
C TYR A 374 2.13 -19.60 6.39
N LEU A 375 2.05 -18.29 6.18
CA LEU A 375 1.47 -17.74 4.94
C LEU A 375 2.51 -17.60 3.83
N LEU A 376 3.73 -17.13 4.13
CA LEU A 376 4.78 -16.93 3.11
C LEU A 376 5.00 -18.15 2.20
N PRO A 377 5.04 -19.41 2.68
CA PRO A 377 5.19 -20.59 1.82
C PRO A 377 4.00 -20.81 0.85
N LEU A 378 2.84 -20.24 1.15
CA LEU A 378 1.61 -20.35 0.37
C LEU A 378 1.43 -19.17 -0.61
N VAL A 379 2.22 -18.10 -0.45
CA VAL A 379 2.16 -16.93 -1.32
C VAL A 379 2.93 -17.23 -2.60
N ASP A 380 2.32 -16.90 -3.73
CA ASP A 380 2.95 -17.04 -5.04
C ASP A 380 4.27 -16.25 -5.12
N GLU A 381 5.30 -16.87 -5.69
CA GLU A 381 6.63 -16.27 -5.77
C GLU A 381 6.66 -14.96 -6.58
N GLN A 382 5.78 -14.80 -7.58
CA GLN A 382 5.68 -13.56 -8.37
C GLN A 382 5.15 -12.43 -7.51
N VAL A 383 4.22 -12.74 -6.60
CA VAL A 383 3.65 -11.77 -5.65
C VAL A 383 4.78 -11.26 -4.77
N VAL A 384 5.56 -12.13 -4.11
CA VAL A 384 6.71 -11.70 -3.27
C VAL A 384 7.77 -10.95 -4.07
N THR A 385 8.07 -11.42 -5.28
CA THR A 385 9.00 -10.75 -6.21
C THR A 385 8.51 -9.34 -6.53
N LEU A 386 7.21 -9.16 -6.81
CA LEU A 386 6.60 -7.86 -7.09
C LEU A 386 6.67 -6.92 -5.87
N GLY A 387 6.40 -7.45 -4.67
CA GLY A 387 6.50 -6.68 -3.42
C GLY A 387 7.91 -6.19 -3.11
N TYR A 388 8.94 -6.97 -3.48
CA TYR A 388 10.34 -6.51 -3.43
C TYR A 388 10.63 -5.49 -4.54
N CYS A 389 10.17 -5.76 -5.76
CA CYS A 389 10.39 -4.91 -6.92
C CYS A 389 9.73 -3.52 -6.80
N SER A 390 8.61 -3.40 -6.10
CA SER A 390 7.85 -2.14 -5.97
C SER A 390 8.60 -1.00 -5.29
N GLN A 391 9.75 -1.28 -4.67
CA GLN A 391 10.59 -0.27 -4.01
C GLN A 391 11.49 0.52 -4.97
N HIS A 392 11.80 -0.04 -6.13
CA HIS A 392 12.78 0.54 -7.06
C HIS A 392 12.20 1.64 -7.97
N PRO A 393 10.95 1.54 -8.48
CA PRO A 393 10.34 2.59 -9.29
C PRO A 393 10.33 3.96 -8.61
N GLY A 394 10.44 5.02 -9.42
CA GLY A 394 10.52 6.40 -8.92
C GLY A 394 11.85 6.76 -8.27
N GLY A 395 12.88 5.93 -8.43
CA GLY A 395 14.25 6.32 -8.07
C GLY A 395 14.74 7.47 -8.94
N GLU A 396 15.59 8.33 -8.37
CA GLU A 396 16.21 9.44 -9.13
C GLU A 396 17.25 8.91 -10.14
N MET A 397 17.59 9.74 -11.13
CA MET A 397 18.67 9.48 -12.09
C MET A 397 19.35 10.79 -12.46
N LEU A 398 20.48 10.72 -13.17
CA LEU A 398 21.16 11.92 -13.68
C LEU A 398 20.48 12.39 -14.98
N ASP A 399 19.94 13.61 -15.02
CA ASP A 399 19.16 14.09 -16.17
C ASP A 399 20.00 14.32 -17.44
N MET A 400 21.31 14.45 -17.26
CA MET A 400 22.25 14.91 -18.29
C MET A 400 23.15 13.81 -18.84
N LEU A 401 23.11 12.61 -18.27
CA LEU A 401 23.91 11.47 -18.72
C LEU A 401 22.99 10.36 -19.25
N PRO A 402 23.27 9.78 -20.43
CA PRO A 402 22.45 8.70 -20.94
C PRO A 402 22.64 7.44 -20.11
N VAL A 403 21.58 6.63 -20.05
CA VAL A 403 21.67 5.24 -19.60
C VAL A 403 22.33 4.43 -20.72
N GLN A 404 23.44 3.73 -20.42
CA GLN A 404 24.21 3.01 -21.44
C GLN A 404 23.66 1.59 -21.64
N HIS A 405 23.45 0.89 -20.54
CA HIS A 405 22.91 -0.46 -20.49
C HIS A 405 21.45 -0.40 -20.12
N LEU A 406 20.62 0.05 -21.06
CA LEU A 406 19.19 -0.23 -20.98
C LEU A 406 19.04 -1.72 -21.32
N ILE A 407 19.20 -2.60 -20.32
CA ILE A 407 18.79 -4.00 -20.48
C ILE A 407 17.28 -3.93 -20.70
N ALA A 408 16.88 -4.02 -21.97
CA ALA A 408 15.56 -3.72 -22.50
C ALA A 408 14.57 -4.79 -22.07
N ALA A 409 14.26 -4.82 -20.78
CA ALA A 409 13.65 -5.97 -20.17
C ALA A 409 12.11 -5.86 -20.16
N SER A 410 11.58 -4.70 -20.50
CA SER A 410 10.15 -4.46 -20.67
C SER A 410 9.77 -3.82 -22.02
N ALA A 411 10.68 -3.09 -22.67
CA ALA A 411 10.43 -2.48 -23.98
C ALA A 411 10.27 -3.48 -25.13
N ARG A 412 10.89 -4.68 -25.06
CA ARG A 412 10.77 -5.69 -26.13
C ARG A 412 9.55 -6.61 -26.01
N LYS A 413 8.98 -6.75 -24.82
CA LYS A 413 7.92 -7.73 -24.53
C LYS A 413 6.56 -7.08 -24.22
N TYR A 414 6.57 -5.86 -23.65
CA TYR A 414 5.35 -5.15 -23.22
C TYR A 414 5.35 -3.64 -23.53
N GLY A 415 6.42 -3.09 -24.12
CA GLY A 415 6.45 -1.70 -24.57
C GLY A 415 5.89 -1.53 -25.99
N PRO A 416 5.35 -0.35 -26.34
CA PRO A 416 4.98 -0.07 -27.72
C PRO A 416 6.24 -0.14 -28.59
N THR A 417 6.21 -1.01 -29.60
CA THR A 417 7.21 -1.02 -30.68
C THR A 417 7.11 0.30 -31.43
N SER A 418 7.86 1.33 -31.04
CA SER A 418 7.96 2.53 -31.87
C SER A 418 9.34 3.17 -31.80
N THR A 419 9.85 3.47 -32.99
CA THR A 419 11.11 4.15 -33.32
C THR A 419 11.07 5.65 -33.04
N ASP A 420 10.18 6.12 -32.17
CA ASP A 420 9.95 7.56 -31.95
C ASP A 420 10.70 8.05 -30.69
N LYS A 421 11.70 8.91 -30.90
CA LYS A 421 12.56 9.49 -29.86
C LYS A 421 11.85 10.56 -29.01
N SER A 422 10.55 10.77 -29.19
CA SER A 422 9.76 11.81 -28.54
C SER A 422 8.93 11.36 -27.34
N ILE A 423 8.91 10.05 -27.02
CA ILE A 423 8.16 9.53 -25.87
C ILE A 423 9.00 9.73 -24.60
N SER A 424 8.49 10.52 -23.64
CA SER A 424 9.16 10.70 -22.36
C SER A 424 9.26 9.36 -21.62
N HIS A 425 10.37 9.16 -20.90
CA HIS A 425 10.65 7.97 -20.09
C HIS A 425 9.61 7.70 -18.97
N ASP A 426 8.58 8.54 -18.84
CA ASP A 426 7.48 8.42 -17.91
C ASP A 426 6.44 7.36 -18.29
N CYS A 427 6.57 6.66 -19.44
CA CYS A 427 5.66 5.55 -19.76
C CYS A 427 5.73 4.37 -18.78
N TRP A 428 6.73 4.34 -17.88
CA TRP A 428 6.84 3.39 -16.77
C TRP A 428 6.24 3.90 -15.46
N THR A 429 5.63 5.10 -15.47
CA THR A 429 5.02 5.75 -14.30
C THR A 429 3.51 5.69 -14.27
N GLU A 430 2.86 5.02 -15.23
CA GLU A 430 1.49 4.57 -15.00
C GLU A 430 1.52 3.49 -13.92
N LYS A 431 1.35 3.94 -12.67
CA LYS A 431 0.86 3.19 -11.50
C LYS A 431 -0.48 2.48 -11.76
N ASP A 432 -1.00 2.58 -12.98
CA ASP A 432 -2.24 2.00 -13.45
C ASP A 432 -1.87 0.81 -14.33
N SER A 433 -1.32 -0.26 -13.74
CA SER A 433 -1.55 -1.55 -14.37
C SER A 433 -3.06 -1.72 -14.39
N ILE A 434 -3.62 -1.73 -15.60
CA ILE A 434 -5.05 -1.81 -15.94
C ILE A 434 -5.80 -2.83 -15.06
N LEU A 435 -5.11 -3.84 -14.53
CA LEU A 435 -5.67 -4.92 -13.72
C LEU A 435 -5.80 -4.64 -12.20
N SER A 436 -5.08 -3.67 -11.63
CA SER A 436 -5.06 -3.43 -10.17
C SER A 436 -6.11 -2.41 -9.68
N LEU A 437 -6.37 -1.36 -10.45
CA LEU A 437 -7.42 -0.37 -10.16
C LEU A 437 -8.80 -0.78 -10.69
N GLU A 438 -8.87 -1.59 -11.74
CA GLU A 438 -10.15 -2.09 -12.26
C GLU A 438 -10.80 -3.13 -11.33
N SER A 439 -10.03 -3.98 -10.65
CA SER A 439 -10.61 -4.94 -9.69
C SER A 439 -11.26 -4.25 -8.49
N LEU A 440 -10.68 -3.16 -8.00
CA LEU A 440 -11.27 -2.29 -6.98
C LEU A 440 -12.52 -1.56 -7.50
N LYS A 441 -12.49 -1.04 -8.73
CA LYS A 441 -13.67 -0.44 -9.38
C LYS A 441 -14.79 -1.46 -9.58
N VAL A 442 -14.49 -2.71 -9.93
CA VAL A 442 -15.46 -3.81 -10.09
C VAL A 442 -16.01 -4.25 -8.74
N ASN A 443 -15.17 -4.31 -7.69
CA ASN A 443 -15.62 -4.61 -6.33
C ASN A 443 -16.58 -3.53 -5.80
N GLU A 444 -16.17 -2.25 -5.91
CA GLU A 444 -17.01 -1.11 -5.54
C GLU A 444 -18.33 -1.12 -6.34
N PHE A 445 -18.24 -1.29 -7.67
CA PHE A 445 -19.41 -1.39 -8.56
C PHE A 445 -20.38 -2.50 -8.15
N SER A 446 -19.86 -3.68 -7.81
CA SER A 446 -20.69 -4.85 -7.54
C SER A 446 -21.65 -4.64 -6.39
N HIS A 447 -21.18 -4.04 -5.30
CA HIS A 447 -21.95 -3.85 -4.08
C HIS A 447 -23.01 -2.73 -4.17
N PHE A 448 -23.06 -2.00 -5.29
CA PHE A 448 -24.06 -0.96 -5.54
C PHE A 448 -25.33 -1.51 -6.21
N THR A 449 -25.22 -2.64 -6.92
CA THR A 449 -26.29 -3.08 -7.83
C THR A 449 -27.50 -3.66 -7.09
N GLU A 450 -27.29 -4.37 -5.98
CA GLU A 450 -28.39 -5.02 -5.24
C GLU A 450 -29.27 -4.03 -4.47
N PRO A 451 -28.72 -3.01 -3.77
CA PRO A 451 -29.54 -1.94 -3.20
C PRO A 451 -30.37 -1.18 -4.25
N ILE A 452 -29.84 -0.98 -5.46
CA ILE A 452 -30.55 -0.32 -6.55
C ILE A 452 -31.79 -1.13 -6.95
N ALA A 453 -31.68 -2.46 -7.03
CA ALA A 453 -32.83 -3.33 -7.26
C ALA A 453 -33.90 -3.17 -6.17
N ILE A 454 -33.50 -3.06 -4.89
CA ILE A 454 -34.43 -2.85 -3.77
C ILE A 454 -35.09 -1.46 -3.84
N ILE A 455 -34.31 -0.41 -4.12
CA ILE A 455 -34.81 0.97 -4.29
C ILE A 455 -35.85 1.02 -5.40
N MET A 456 -35.59 0.35 -6.53
CA MET A 456 -36.57 0.26 -7.62
C MET A 456 -37.84 -0.47 -7.16
N ILE A 457 -37.74 -1.65 -6.53
CA ILE A 457 -38.91 -2.41 -6.08
C ILE A 457 -39.73 -1.61 -5.06
N GLU A 458 -39.11 -1.10 -3.99
CA GLU A 458 -39.78 -0.33 -2.96
C GLU A 458 -40.33 1.00 -3.50
N GLY A 459 -39.65 1.63 -4.47
CA GLY A 459 -40.08 2.88 -5.10
C GLY A 459 -41.39 2.79 -5.88
N TYR A 460 -41.70 1.62 -6.45
CA TYR A 460 -42.96 1.39 -7.17
C TYR A 460 -44.05 0.75 -6.29
N ARG A 461 -43.84 0.53 -4.99
CA ARG A 461 -44.88 -0.01 -4.11
C ARG A 461 -45.95 1.03 -3.81
N GLY A 462 -47.21 0.58 -3.80
CA GLY A 462 -48.34 1.43 -3.45
C GLY A 462 -48.22 2.11 -2.08
N ARG A 463 -47.70 1.42 -1.07
CA ARG A 463 -47.50 1.95 0.30
C ARG A 463 -46.44 3.07 0.41
N ASN A 464 -45.52 3.17 -0.55
CA ASN A 464 -44.48 4.19 -0.55
C ASN A 464 -44.84 5.41 -1.39
N LYS A 465 -46.05 5.42 -1.97
CA LYS A 465 -46.55 6.57 -2.72
C LYS A 465 -46.63 7.79 -1.80
N LEU A 466 -46.09 8.92 -2.24
CA LEU A 466 -45.98 10.17 -1.46
C LEU A 466 -45.02 10.13 -0.27
N THR A 467 -44.17 9.10 -0.16
CA THR A 467 -43.04 9.10 0.78
C THR A 467 -41.73 9.25 0.02
N PRO A 468 -40.62 9.66 0.67
CA PRO A 468 -39.31 9.67 0.03
C PRO A 468 -38.90 8.31 -0.55
N LEU A 469 -39.37 7.18 0.02
CA LEU A 469 -39.10 5.84 -0.53
C LEU A 469 -39.72 5.63 -1.91
N GLY A 470 -40.83 6.31 -2.22
CA GLY A 470 -41.52 6.28 -3.51
C GLY A 470 -40.85 7.10 -4.62
N LEU A 471 -39.65 7.64 -4.37
CA LEU A 471 -38.88 8.46 -5.30
C LEU A 471 -37.56 7.75 -5.66
N PRO A 472 -37.58 6.66 -6.45
CA PRO A 472 -36.35 5.92 -6.76
C PRO A 472 -35.30 6.80 -7.45
N ALA A 473 -35.70 7.72 -8.34
CA ALA A 473 -34.78 8.65 -8.99
C ALA A 473 -34.03 9.56 -7.99
N LEU A 474 -34.67 10.00 -6.91
CA LEU A 474 -34.04 10.83 -5.87
C LEU A 474 -32.85 10.08 -5.24
N TRP A 475 -33.08 8.85 -4.81
CA TRP A 475 -32.05 8.05 -4.16
C TRP A 475 -30.92 7.66 -5.11
N LEU A 476 -31.23 7.40 -6.37
CA LEU A 476 -30.24 7.08 -7.39
C LEU A 476 -29.37 8.30 -7.76
N ILE A 477 -29.96 9.51 -7.77
CA ILE A 477 -29.20 10.77 -7.86
C ILE A 477 -28.30 10.94 -6.63
N LEU A 478 -28.83 10.75 -5.41
CA LEU A 478 -28.04 10.89 -4.19
C LEU A 478 -26.87 9.89 -4.13
N ILE A 479 -27.08 8.63 -4.54
CA ILE A 479 -26.00 7.64 -4.65
C ILE A 479 -24.90 8.14 -5.60
N GLN A 480 -25.28 8.77 -6.71
CA GLN A 480 -24.34 9.28 -7.71
C GLN A 480 -23.54 10.50 -7.22
N TYR A 481 -24.14 11.40 -6.45
CA TYR A 481 -23.51 12.67 -6.02
C TYR A 481 -22.90 12.61 -4.61
N ALA A 482 -23.59 12.00 -3.65
CA ALA A 482 -23.16 11.90 -2.26
C ALA A 482 -22.46 10.57 -1.95
N GLY A 483 -22.52 9.60 -2.86
CA GLY A 483 -21.95 8.27 -2.69
C GLY A 483 -22.84 7.34 -1.85
N ILE A 484 -22.63 6.03 -2.01
CA ILE A 484 -23.44 5.01 -1.34
C ILE A 484 -23.26 5.02 0.18
N GLY A 485 -22.05 5.34 0.66
CA GLY A 485 -21.68 5.35 2.07
C GLY A 485 -22.44 6.36 2.91
N VAL A 486 -22.94 7.43 2.27
CA VAL A 486 -23.82 8.43 2.90
C VAL A 486 -25.27 8.14 2.58
N THR A 487 -25.56 7.81 1.32
CA THR A 487 -26.95 7.70 0.84
C THR A 487 -27.68 6.49 1.40
N MET A 488 -27.04 5.32 1.50
CA MET A 488 -27.73 4.11 1.96
C MET A 488 -28.04 4.11 3.45
N PRO A 489 -27.15 4.54 4.37
CA PRO A 489 -27.55 4.73 5.77
C PRO A 489 -28.75 5.67 5.91
N LEU A 490 -28.81 6.75 5.12
CA LEU A 490 -29.96 7.65 5.10
C LEU A 490 -31.21 6.97 4.54
N TYR A 491 -31.08 6.19 3.46
CA TYR A 491 -32.17 5.38 2.92
C TYR A 491 -32.70 4.40 3.96
N TYR A 492 -31.83 3.69 4.68
CA TYR A 492 -32.20 2.74 5.72
C TYR A 492 -32.89 3.41 6.90
N LEU A 493 -32.43 4.60 7.30
CA LEU A 493 -33.07 5.40 8.33
C LEU A 493 -34.48 5.81 7.90
N VAL A 494 -34.62 6.39 6.71
CA VAL A 494 -35.93 6.80 6.16
C VAL A 494 -36.85 5.60 6.00
N TYR A 495 -36.32 4.47 5.52
CA TYR A 495 -37.04 3.22 5.42
C TYR A 495 -37.57 2.80 6.79
N THR A 496 -36.70 2.76 7.81
CA THR A 496 -37.05 2.33 9.16
C THR A 496 -38.14 3.19 9.77
N LEU A 497 -38.05 4.52 9.61
CA LEU A 497 -39.06 5.48 10.09
C LEU A 497 -40.43 5.27 9.43
N ILE A 498 -40.45 5.02 8.12
CA ILE A 498 -41.72 4.81 7.38
C ILE A 498 -42.28 3.41 7.65
N SER A 499 -41.42 2.41 7.80
CA SER A 499 -41.84 1.03 8.04
C SER A 499 -42.21 0.72 9.48
N ASP A 500 -42.06 1.67 10.41
CA ASP A 500 -42.30 1.44 11.82
C ASP A 500 -43.77 1.09 12.15
N VAL A 501 -44.69 1.67 11.39
CA VAL A 501 -46.14 1.46 11.59
C VAL A 501 -46.55 0.07 11.11
N GLU A 502 -47.29 -0.66 11.94
CA GLU A 502 -47.74 -2.03 11.65
C GLU A 502 -48.48 -2.17 10.30
N SER A 503 -49.28 -1.15 9.94
CA SER A 503 -50.03 -1.11 8.68
C SER A 503 -49.13 -1.12 7.42
N TYR A 504 -47.86 -0.75 7.56
CA TYR A 504 -46.86 -0.85 6.49
C TYR A 504 -46.59 -2.30 6.06
N TRP A 505 -46.77 -3.24 6.99
CA TRP A 505 -46.50 -4.67 6.83
C TRP A 505 -47.75 -5.46 6.41
N TRP A 506 -48.86 -4.78 6.11
CA TRP A 506 -50.10 -5.42 5.68
C TRP A 506 -50.05 -5.88 4.21
N PRO A 507 -50.54 -7.10 3.88
CA PRO A 507 -50.45 -7.65 2.53
C PRO A 507 -51.15 -6.81 1.45
N LEU A 508 -52.20 -6.06 1.83
CA LEU A 508 -53.05 -5.32 0.88
C LEU A 508 -52.41 -4.06 0.29
N ARG A 509 -51.39 -3.49 0.93
CA ARG A 509 -50.72 -2.25 0.48
C ARG A 509 -49.30 -2.46 -0.06
N ARG A 510 -48.83 -3.71 -0.08
CA ARG A 510 -47.45 -4.02 -0.48
C ARG A 510 -47.23 -4.04 -2.00
N PHE A 511 -48.28 -4.25 -2.80
CA PHE A 511 -48.15 -4.56 -4.23
C PHE A 511 -47.35 -3.52 -5.03
N VAL A 512 -46.43 -4.00 -5.85
CA VAL A 512 -45.90 -3.30 -7.02
C VAL A 512 -46.87 -3.50 -8.18
N PRO A 513 -47.35 -2.44 -8.85
CA PRO A 513 -48.23 -2.58 -10.00
C PRO A 513 -47.61 -3.51 -11.06
N LEU A 514 -48.36 -4.52 -11.52
CA LEU A 514 -47.85 -5.56 -12.42
C LEU A 514 -47.21 -5.01 -13.71
N ARG A 515 -47.71 -3.88 -14.20
CA ARG A 515 -47.14 -3.16 -15.36
C ARG A 515 -45.70 -2.70 -15.13
N HIS A 516 -45.32 -2.35 -13.90
CA HIS A 516 -43.94 -2.00 -13.57
C HIS A 516 -43.16 -3.26 -13.20
N ALA A 517 -43.73 -4.13 -12.35
CA ALA A 517 -43.08 -5.33 -11.84
C ALA A 517 -42.48 -6.20 -12.97
N ARG A 518 -43.23 -6.42 -14.06
CA ARG A 518 -42.79 -7.23 -15.22
C ARG A 518 -41.54 -6.70 -15.90
N HIS A 519 -41.25 -5.41 -15.79
CA HIS A 519 -40.13 -4.75 -16.46
C HIS A 519 -38.97 -4.41 -15.53
N ILE A 520 -39.10 -4.59 -14.20
CA ILE A 520 -38.01 -4.30 -13.25
C ILE A 520 -36.76 -5.10 -13.59
N LEU A 521 -36.89 -6.41 -13.85
CA LEU A 521 -35.72 -7.24 -14.17
C LEU A 521 -35.06 -6.81 -15.49
N SER A 522 -35.85 -6.57 -16.54
CA SER A 522 -35.31 -6.14 -17.84
C SER A 522 -34.64 -4.77 -17.74
N ALA A 523 -35.27 -3.82 -17.05
CA ALA A 523 -34.71 -2.50 -16.81
C ALA A 523 -33.40 -2.57 -16.01
N TYR A 524 -33.36 -3.39 -14.96
CA TYR A 524 -32.17 -3.66 -14.17
C TYR A 524 -31.04 -4.24 -15.03
N VAL A 525 -31.29 -5.33 -15.76
CA VAL A 525 -30.27 -5.95 -16.61
C VAL A 525 -29.76 -4.99 -17.69
N MET A 526 -30.63 -4.17 -18.29
CA MET A 526 -30.24 -3.18 -19.29
C MET A 526 -29.41 -2.05 -18.68
N SER A 527 -29.84 -1.48 -17.54
CA SER A 527 -29.11 -0.38 -16.89
C SER A 527 -27.75 -0.83 -16.36
N GLU A 528 -27.70 -1.98 -15.68
CA GLU A 528 -26.45 -2.54 -15.15
C GLU A 528 -25.54 -3.03 -16.27
N GLY A 529 -26.08 -3.64 -17.33
CA GLY A 529 -25.30 -4.10 -18.48
C GLY A 529 -24.61 -2.96 -19.23
N ILE A 530 -25.32 -1.84 -19.46
CA ILE A 530 -24.74 -0.62 -20.04
C ILE A 530 -23.62 -0.08 -19.13
N ASN A 531 -23.88 0.02 -17.83
CA ASN A 531 -22.88 0.55 -16.90
C ASN A 531 -21.65 -0.37 -16.79
N PHE A 532 -21.84 -1.69 -16.72
CA PHE A 532 -20.77 -2.68 -16.67
C PHE A 532 -19.89 -2.61 -17.92
N GLY A 533 -20.49 -2.49 -19.12
CA GLY A 533 -19.75 -2.28 -20.37
C GLY A 533 -18.95 -0.97 -20.38
N LEU A 534 -19.50 0.11 -19.80
CA LEU A 534 -18.79 1.40 -19.67
C LEU A 534 -17.68 1.37 -18.61
N VAL A 535 -17.79 0.53 -17.57
CA VAL A 535 -16.76 0.33 -16.55
C VAL A 535 -15.60 -0.49 -17.08
N LEU A 536 -15.86 -1.50 -17.92
CA LEU A 536 -14.84 -2.39 -18.50
C LEU A 536 -14.25 -1.90 -19.83
N SER A 537 -14.64 -0.72 -20.33
CA SER A 537 -14.16 -0.20 -21.61
C SER A 537 -12.69 0.22 -21.52
N PRO A 538 -11.76 -0.42 -22.28
CA PRO A 538 -10.32 -0.14 -22.23
C PRO A 538 -9.91 1.17 -22.93
N THR A 539 -10.81 1.81 -23.69
CA THR A 539 -10.55 3.06 -24.42
C THR A 539 -11.03 4.28 -23.65
N HIS A 540 -10.27 5.38 -23.68
CA HIS A 540 -10.73 6.69 -23.19
C HIS A 540 -12.07 7.08 -23.85
N LEU A 541 -13.16 7.00 -23.07
CA LEU A 541 -14.49 7.37 -23.52
C LEU A 541 -14.53 8.86 -23.91
N PRO A 542 -15.20 9.25 -25.01
CA PRO A 542 -15.48 10.65 -25.33
C PRO A 542 -16.15 11.39 -24.16
N LYS A 543 -15.89 12.70 -24.00
CA LYS A 543 -16.42 13.51 -22.89
C LYS A 543 -17.94 13.38 -22.69
N TRP A 544 -18.71 13.26 -23.77
CA TRP A 544 -20.16 13.09 -23.71
C TRP A 544 -20.56 11.71 -23.16
N MET A 545 -19.79 10.64 -23.44
CA MET A 545 -20.02 9.30 -22.85
C MET A 545 -19.61 9.27 -21.38
N GLN A 546 -18.56 10.01 -20.99
CA GLN A 546 -18.20 10.19 -19.58
C GLN A 546 -19.31 10.94 -18.82
N ALA A 547 -19.91 11.97 -19.43
CA ALA A 547 -21.06 12.64 -18.86
C ALA A 547 -22.30 11.72 -18.81
N ALA A 548 -22.56 10.93 -19.86
CA ALA A 548 -23.66 9.96 -19.88
C ALA A 548 -23.51 8.87 -18.79
N LYS A 549 -22.27 8.46 -18.50
CA LYS A 549 -21.96 7.55 -17.38
C LYS A 549 -22.47 8.10 -16.06
N SER A 550 -22.41 9.41 -15.80
CA SER A 550 -22.94 10.00 -14.56
C SER A 550 -24.46 9.89 -14.40
N PHE A 551 -25.21 9.49 -15.43
CA PHE A 551 -26.66 9.33 -15.38
C PHE A 551 -27.12 7.87 -15.42
N TRP A 552 -26.18 6.90 -15.43
CA TRP A 552 -26.48 5.47 -15.55
C TRP A 552 -27.52 4.95 -14.53
N PRO A 553 -27.51 5.37 -13.23
CA PRO A 553 -28.47 4.84 -12.26
C PRO A 553 -29.92 5.19 -12.62
N LEU A 554 -30.13 6.28 -13.37
CA LEU A 554 -31.47 6.76 -13.77
C LEU A 554 -32.05 5.99 -14.95
N LEU A 555 -31.24 5.21 -15.67
CA LEU A 555 -31.72 4.38 -16.78
C LEU A 555 -32.74 3.35 -16.29
N GLY A 556 -32.57 2.80 -15.09
CA GLY A 556 -33.52 1.83 -14.50
C GLY A 556 -34.95 2.38 -14.41
N PRO A 557 -35.21 3.45 -13.64
CA PRO A 557 -36.54 4.08 -13.57
C PRO A 557 -37.07 4.55 -14.92
N VAL A 558 -36.21 5.06 -15.81
CA VAL A 558 -36.60 5.47 -17.17
C VAL A 558 -37.08 4.27 -17.98
N PHE A 559 -36.33 3.16 -18.01
CA PHE A 559 -36.73 1.94 -18.70
C PHE A 559 -38.01 1.35 -18.11
N ILE A 560 -38.18 1.34 -16.78
CA ILE A 560 -39.43 0.89 -16.14
C ILE A 560 -40.61 1.78 -16.57
N GLY A 561 -40.43 3.09 -16.61
CA GLY A 561 -41.46 4.04 -17.03
C GLY A 561 -41.84 3.88 -18.50
N VAL A 562 -40.85 3.81 -19.39
CA VAL A 562 -41.06 3.64 -20.84
C VAL A 562 -41.70 2.29 -21.14
N LEU A 563 -41.12 1.18 -20.66
CA LEU A 563 -41.66 -0.16 -20.89
C LEU A 563 -43.04 -0.33 -20.25
N GLY A 564 -43.24 0.23 -19.06
CA GLY A 564 -44.52 0.21 -18.35
C GLY A 564 -45.62 1.04 -19.02
N SER A 565 -45.27 2.01 -19.88
CA SER A 565 -46.24 2.83 -20.65
C SER A 565 -46.91 2.07 -21.79
N PHE A 566 -46.27 1.00 -22.30
CA PHE A 566 -46.82 0.12 -23.33
C PHE A 566 -47.74 -0.98 -22.77
N GLY A 567 -47.86 -1.10 -21.44
CA GLY A 567 -48.67 -2.11 -20.79
C GLY A 567 -50.14 -1.71 -20.63
N SER A 568 -51.07 -2.55 -21.09
CA SER A 568 -52.51 -2.35 -20.86
C SER A 568 -52.83 -2.25 -19.36
N HIS A 569 -53.66 -1.28 -18.95
CA HIS A 569 -54.25 -1.22 -17.61
C HIS A 569 -55.05 -2.51 -17.35
N GLN A 570 -54.47 -3.48 -16.63
CA GLN A 570 -55.20 -4.70 -16.29
C GLN A 570 -56.29 -4.38 -15.26
N THR A 571 -57.53 -4.61 -15.67
CA THR A 571 -58.74 -4.61 -14.84
C THR A 571 -58.75 -5.80 -13.88
N ALA A 572 -59.14 -5.52 -12.64
CA ALA A 572 -59.52 -6.42 -11.54
C ALA A 572 -59.13 -7.92 -11.67
N LEU A 573 -57.85 -8.24 -11.47
CA LEU A 573 -57.43 -9.60 -11.12
C LEU A 573 -57.63 -9.84 -9.62
N ASP A 574 -58.01 -11.08 -9.25
CA ASP A 574 -58.03 -11.56 -7.86
C ASP A 574 -56.68 -11.28 -7.18
N GLN A 575 -56.71 -10.56 -6.06
CA GLN A 575 -55.52 -10.13 -5.30
C GLN A 575 -54.60 -11.31 -4.94
N LYS A 576 -55.14 -12.51 -4.69
CA LYS A 576 -54.33 -13.71 -4.42
C LYS A 576 -53.54 -14.17 -5.66
N LYS A 577 -54.14 -14.05 -6.86
CA LYS A 577 -53.46 -14.39 -8.13
C LYS A 577 -52.39 -13.34 -8.46
N ILE A 578 -52.67 -12.06 -8.26
CA ILE A 578 -51.70 -10.97 -8.43
C ILE A 578 -50.49 -11.21 -7.52
N LEU A 579 -50.73 -11.55 -6.26
CA LEU A 579 -49.68 -11.79 -5.25
C LEU A 579 -48.70 -12.89 -5.67
N LYS A 580 -49.23 -14.03 -6.16
CA LYS A 580 -48.40 -15.16 -6.61
C LYS A 580 -47.55 -14.78 -7.83
N VAL A 581 -48.12 -14.04 -8.77
CA VAL A 581 -47.42 -13.57 -9.97
C VAL A 581 -46.33 -12.56 -9.61
N GLU A 582 -46.66 -11.58 -8.75
CA GLU A 582 -45.71 -10.58 -8.27
C GLU A 582 -44.53 -11.23 -7.54
N LEU A 583 -44.77 -12.13 -6.58
CA LEU A 583 -43.70 -12.83 -5.84
C LEU A 583 -42.76 -13.59 -6.77
N LYS A 584 -43.30 -14.24 -7.80
CA LYS A 584 -42.48 -14.95 -8.79
C LYS A 584 -41.60 -13.99 -9.59
N ILE A 585 -42.11 -12.79 -9.91
CA ILE A 585 -41.36 -11.76 -10.63
C ILE A 585 -40.28 -11.14 -9.73
N LEU A 586 -40.66 -10.64 -8.56
CA LEU A 586 -39.72 -10.03 -7.60
C LEU A 586 -38.66 -11.03 -7.14
N GLY A 587 -39.05 -12.29 -6.93
CA GLY A 587 -38.11 -13.36 -6.60
C GLY A 587 -37.03 -13.56 -7.65
N ARG A 588 -37.36 -13.44 -8.94
CA ARG A 588 -36.38 -13.47 -10.03
C ARG A 588 -35.45 -12.25 -10.02
N VAL A 589 -35.97 -11.07 -9.67
CA VAL A 589 -35.15 -9.85 -9.54
C VAL A 589 -34.11 -10.03 -8.43
N TYR A 590 -34.53 -10.43 -7.22
CA TYR A 590 -33.60 -10.64 -6.11
C TYR A 590 -32.60 -11.75 -6.37
N LEU A 591 -33.02 -12.85 -7.01
CA LEU A 591 -32.12 -13.93 -7.38
C LEU A 591 -31.08 -13.49 -8.41
N ALA A 592 -31.49 -12.75 -9.45
CA ALA A 592 -30.58 -12.22 -10.46
C ALA A 592 -29.57 -11.23 -9.86
N ALA A 593 -30.05 -10.29 -9.04
CA ALA A 593 -29.20 -9.33 -8.33
C ALA A 593 -28.24 -10.04 -7.37
N GLY A 594 -28.72 -10.98 -6.56
CA GLY A 594 -27.88 -11.70 -5.59
C GLY A 594 -26.82 -12.60 -6.25
N LEU A 595 -27.14 -13.28 -7.35
CA LEU A 595 -26.17 -14.08 -8.11
C LEU A 595 -25.10 -13.21 -8.74
N PHE A 596 -25.49 -12.09 -9.34
CA PHE A 596 -24.56 -11.11 -9.89
C PHE A 596 -23.62 -10.57 -8.81
N GLY A 597 -24.16 -10.14 -7.67
CA GLY A 597 -23.39 -9.70 -6.52
C GLY A 597 -22.42 -10.72 -5.99
N THR A 598 -22.86 -11.98 -5.85
CA THR A 598 -21.99 -13.07 -5.38
C THR A 598 -20.83 -13.31 -6.34
N LEU A 599 -21.11 -13.36 -7.66
CA LEU A 599 -20.08 -13.56 -8.67
C LEU A 599 -19.06 -12.43 -8.66
N CYS A 600 -19.53 -11.18 -8.57
CA CYS A 600 -18.64 -10.04 -8.52
C CYS A 600 -17.87 -9.93 -7.19
N HIS A 601 -18.46 -10.33 -6.06
CA HIS A 601 -17.78 -10.41 -4.75
C HIS A 601 -16.63 -11.44 -4.79
N TRP A 602 -16.88 -12.62 -5.36
CA TRP A 602 -15.83 -13.63 -5.54
C TRP A 602 -14.81 -13.24 -6.60
N PHE A 603 -15.21 -12.56 -7.67
CA PHE A 603 -14.28 -11.96 -8.61
C PHE A 603 -13.39 -10.94 -7.90
N ALA A 604 -13.96 -10.04 -7.09
CA ALA A 604 -13.20 -9.07 -6.33
C ALA A 604 -12.26 -9.72 -5.30
N ILE A 605 -12.70 -10.74 -4.56
CA ILE A 605 -11.85 -11.50 -3.63
C ILE A 605 -10.72 -12.19 -4.38
N THR A 606 -11.01 -12.89 -5.48
CA THR A 606 -9.98 -13.59 -6.27
C THR A 606 -8.98 -12.62 -6.88
N GLN A 607 -9.44 -11.46 -7.36
CA GLN A 607 -8.56 -10.41 -7.87
C GLN A 607 -7.80 -9.71 -6.75
N ALA A 608 -8.38 -9.52 -5.56
CA ALA A 608 -7.65 -9.03 -4.39
C ALA A 608 -6.57 -10.04 -3.99
N VAL A 609 -6.88 -11.32 -3.85
CA VAL A 609 -5.89 -12.35 -3.56
C VAL A 609 -4.78 -12.41 -4.62
N ARG A 610 -5.09 -12.18 -5.90
CA ARG A 610 -4.12 -12.16 -7.01
C ARG A 610 -3.28 -10.88 -7.09
N ASN A 611 -3.87 -9.72 -6.77
CA ASN A 611 -3.27 -8.39 -7.01
C ASN A 611 -2.89 -7.65 -5.73
N VAL A 612 -3.14 -8.23 -4.55
CA VAL A 612 -2.67 -7.63 -3.31
C VAL A 612 -1.15 -7.64 -3.34
N ASP A 613 -0.59 -6.43 -3.34
CA ASP A 613 0.81 -6.21 -2.99
C ASP A 613 1.05 -7.00 -1.70
N PRO A 614 1.93 -8.00 -1.69
CA PRO A 614 2.17 -8.73 -0.47
C PRO A 614 2.74 -7.81 0.59
N ASN A 615 3.21 -6.59 0.30
CA ASN A 615 3.48 -5.61 1.35
C ASN A 615 2.24 -5.17 2.11
N VAL A 616 1.03 -5.26 1.57
CA VAL A 616 -0.22 -4.98 2.30
C VAL A 616 -0.65 -6.18 3.15
N ILE A 617 -0.42 -7.41 2.67
CA ILE A 617 -0.63 -8.63 3.47
C ILE A 617 0.46 -8.78 4.54
N LEU A 618 1.74 -8.64 4.16
CA LEU A 618 2.98 -8.75 4.96
C LEU A 618 3.24 -7.55 5.87
N ASN A 619 2.68 -6.37 5.57
CA ASN A 619 2.76 -5.17 6.41
C ASN A 619 1.35 -4.65 6.75
N PHE A 620 0.42 -5.52 7.17
CA PHE A 620 -0.87 -5.12 7.73
C PHE A 620 -0.69 -4.44 9.09
N SER A 621 -0.09 -3.25 9.06
CA SER A 621 -0.20 -2.20 10.05
C SER A 621 -1.07 -1.10 9.42
N TRP A 622 -2.00 -0.58 10.22
CA TRP A 622 -2.96 0.47 9.89
C TRP A 622 -2.46 1.45 8.79
N PRO A 623 -3.22 1.71 7.70
CA PRO A 623 -2.75 2.55 6.60
C PRO A 623 -2.42 3.96 7.15
N THR A 624 -1.26 4.54 6.85
CA THR A 624 -1.07 5.52 5.77
C THR A 624 -2.29 6.43 5.46
N ILE A 625 -3.08 6.86 6.44
CA ILE A 625 -4.31 7.66 6.24
C ILE A 625 -4.05 9.15 5.93
N LEU A 626 -2.80 9.62 5.85
CA LEU A 626 -2.47 11.06 5.76
C LEU A 626 -1.57 11.41 4.56
N ASP A 627 -1.98 11.04 3.34
CA ASP A 627 -1.38 11.58 2.11
C ASP A 627 -2.51 12.02 1.16
N GLU A 628 -2.34 13.13 0.43
CA GLU A 628 -3.43 13.87 -0.24
C GLU A 628 -4.18 13.06 -1.31
N LEU A 629 -3.51 12.17 -2.04
CA LEU A 629 -4.14 11.25 -3.00
C LEU A 629 -4.87 10.08 -2.29
N LEU A 630 -4.45 9.76 -1.06
CA LEU A 630 -5.00 8.72 -0.19
C LEU A 630 -6.19 9.23 0.63
N HIS A 631 -6.40 10.53 0.77
CA HIS A 631 -7.61 11.09 1.39
C HIS A 631 -8.87 10.75 0.58
N ILE A 632 -8.82 10.77 -0.75
CA ILE A 632 -9.95 10.38 -1.60
C ILE A 632 -10.25 8.88 -1.45
N LEU A 633 -9.22 8.04 -1.36
CA LEU A 633 -9.36 6.60 -1.11
C LEU A 633 -9.81 6.31 0.33
N ALA A 634 -9.29 7.02 1.34
CA ALA A 634 -9.67 6.87 2.75
C ALA A 634 -11.12 7.32 3.00
N ILE A 635 -11.58 8.43 2.41
CA ILE A 635 -12.99 8.85 2.42
C ILE A 635 -13.88 7.78 1.77
N LYS A 636 -13.43 7.17 0.66
CA LYS A 636 -14.14 6.08 -0.01
C LYS A 636 -14.18 4.79 0.83
N HIS A 637 -13.08 4.41 1.49
CA HIS A 637 -13.02 3.22 2.35
C HIS A 637 -13.86 3.38 3.62
N VAL A 638 -13.85 4.56 4.25
CA VAL A 638 -14.76 4.89 5.35
C VAL A 638 -16.21 4.83 4.86
N GLY A 639 -16.52 5.36 3.68
CA GLY A 639 -17.86 5.26 3.08
C GLY A 639 -18.33 3.82 2.85
N LEU A 640 -17.46 2.94 2.34
CA LEU A 640 -17.80 1.53 2.10
C LEU A 640 -18.00 0.76 3.42
N PHE A 641 -17.15 1.01 4.43
CA PHE A 641 -17.31 0.42 5.76
C PHE A 641 -18.61 0.85 6.43
N VAL A 642 -18.93 2.14 6.38
CA VAL A 642 -20.19 2.69 6.90
C VAL A 642 -21.39 2.05 6.19
N TYR A 643 -21.34 1.92 4.86
CA TYR A 643 -22.37 1.22 4.09
C TYR A 643 -22.51 -0.25 4.51
N PHE A 644 -21.42 -0.99 4.68
CA PHE A 644 -21.47 -2.40 5.09
C PHE A 644 -22.05 -2.57 6.49
N LEU A 645 -21.61 -1.75 7.44
CA LEU A 645 -22.14 -1.77 8.80
C LEU A 645 -23.63 -1.42 8.82
N ALA A 646 -24.02 -0.34 8.12
CA ALA A 646 -25.41 0.07 8.04
C ALA A 646 -26.29 -1.01 7.37
N SER A 647 -25.77 -1.68 6.34
CA SER A 647 -26.48 -2.76 5.64
C SER A 647 -26.63 -4.01 6.51
N TYR A 648 -25.60 -4.36 7.26
CA TYR A 648 -25.65 -5.43 8.26
C TYR A 648 -26.74 -5.13 9.30
N LEU A 649 -26.71 -3.93 9.88
CA LEU A 649 -27.73 -3.52 10.85
C LEU A 649 -29.14 -3.53 10.25
N TRP A 650 -29.30 -3.06 9.00
CA TRP A 650 -30.60 -3.03 8.32
C TRP A 650 -31.15 -4.42 8.01
N THR A 651 -30.30 -5.38 7.65
CA THR A 651 -30.72 -6.77 7.44
C THR A 651 -31.12 -7.46 8.75
N VAL A 652 -30.41 -7.20 9.85
CA VAL A 652 -30.80 -7.65 11.19
C VAL A 652 -32.11 -7.00 11.62
N GLN A 653 -32.28 -5.70 11.38
CA GLN A 653 -33.51 -4.95 11.62
C GLN A 653 -34.69 -5.55 10.84
N ALA A 654 -34.49 -5.95 9.58
CA ALA A 654 -35.54 -6.57 8.77
C ALA A 654 -36.02 -7.91 9.36
N VAL A 655 -35.11 -8.71 9.93
CA VAL A 655 -35.46 -9.94 10.67
C VAL A 655 -36.22 -9.60 11.95
N TRP A 656 -35.77 -8.60 12.70
CA TRP A 656 -36.47 -8.11 13.88
C TRP A 656 -37.88 -7.62 13.56
N ASP A 657 -38.06 -6.87 12.47
CA ASP A 657 -39.37 -6.41 12.02
C ASP A 657 -40.32 -7.56 11.71
N LEU A 658 -39.85 -8.59 11.00
CA LEU A 658 -40.65 -9.78 10.72
C LEU A 658 -41.10 -10.49 12.01
N ASN A 659 -40.24 -10.55 13.03
CA ASN A 659 -40.61 -11.09 14.34
C ASN A 659 -41.59 -10.17 15.08
N ARG A 660 -41.33 -8.86 15.06
CA ARG A 660 -42.13 -7.83 15.72
C ARG A 660 -43.58 -7.86 15.24
N VAL A 661 -43.78 -7.92 13.92
CA VAL A 661 -45.10 -7.98 13.30
C VAL A 661 -45.67 -9.41 13.17
N GLY A 662 -45.10 -10.40 13.86
CA GLY A 662 -45.63 -11.77 13.92
C GLY A 662 -45.61 -12.54 12.59
N ARG A 663 -44.74 -12.13 11.65
CA ARG A 663 -44.54 -12.78 10.34
C ARG A 663 -43.46 -13.86 10.36
N ALA A 664 -42.59 -13.83 11.37
CA ALA A 664 -41.59 -14.83 11.65
C ALA A 664 -41.44 -15.03 13.17
N ASN A 665 -40.73 -16.09 13.56
CA ASN A 665 -40.32 -16.34 14.94
C ASN A 665 -38.87 -16.84 14.95
N MET A 666 -37.96 -16.02 14.45
CA MET A 666 -36.53 -16.33 14.34
C MET A 666 -35.76 -15.86 15.58
N ASN A 667 -34.79 -16.63 16.05
CA ASN A 667 -33.85 -16.15 17.06
C ASN A 667 -32.96 -15.06 16.45
N LEU A 668 -33.05 -13.83 16.95
CA LEU A 668 -32.36 -12.68 16.36
C LEU A 668 -30.84 -12.78 16.43
N PHE A 669 -30.30 -13.38 17.50
CA PHE A 669 -28.86 -13.59 17.66
C PHE A 669 -28.33 -14.65 16.68
N ALA A 670 -29.06 -15.76 16.53
CA ALA A 670 -28.70 -16.77 15.54
C ALA A 670 -28.80 -16.19 14.11
N ALA A 671 -29.86 -15.43 13.83
CA ALA A 671 -30.04 -14.78 12.53
C ALA A 671 -28.93 -13.77 12.23
N SER A 672 -28.48 -12.98 13.21
CA SER A 672 -27.40 -12.02 13.01
C SER A 672 -26.07 -12.69 12.69
N LEU A 673 -25.75 -13.83 13.32
CA LEU A 673 -24.57 -14.63 12.98
C LEU A 673 -24.62 -15.19 11.56
N TRP A 674 -25.77 -15.72 11.14
CA TRP A 674 -25.96 -16.22 9.77
C TRP A 674 -25.88 -15.10 8.73
N ILE A 675 -26.44 -13.92 9.04
CA ILE A 675 -26.31 -12.72 8.20
C ILE A 675 -24.84 -12.32 8.09
N LEU A 676 -24.09 -12.30 9.19
CA LEU A 676 -22.66 -11.97 9.17
C LEU A 676 -21.87 -12.94 8.29
N LEU A 677 -22.14 -14.24 8.41
CA LEU A 677 -21.51 -15.26 7.57
C LEU A 677 -21.85 -15.08 6.08
N ALA A 678 -23.11 -14.75 5.77
CA ALA A 678 -23.53 -14.43 4.41
C ALA A 678 -22.80 -13.18 3.86
N PHE A 679 -22.64 -12.13 4.67
CA PHE A 679 -21.92 -10.91 4.28
C PHE A 679 -20.46 -11.22 3.91
N MET A 680 -19.82 -12.14 4.64
CA MET A 680 -18.44 -12.55 4.35
C MET A 680 -18.35 -13.44 3.11
N SER A 681 -19.26 -14.40 2.96
CA SER A 681 -19.18 -15.45 1.93
C SER A 681 -19.81 -15.08 0.59
N LEU A 682 -20.95 -14.39 0.60
CA LEU A 682 -21.70 -13.99 -0.59
C LEU A 682 -21.48 -12.50 -0.93
N GLY A 683 -21.05 -11.72 0.05
CA GLY A 683 -20.90 -10.28 -0.05
C GLY A 683 -22.11 -9.52 0.53
N PRO A 684 -21.92 -8.26 0.95
CA PRO A 684 -22.99 -7.46 1.59
C PRO A 684 -24.22 -7.26 0.69
N GLY A 685 -24.01 -6.87 -0.58
CA GLY A 685 -25.10 -6.64 -1.53
C GLY A 685 -25.97 -7.88 -1.77
N ALA A 686 -25.34 -9.02 -2.08
CA ALA A 686 -26.03 -10.29 -2.28
C ALA A 686 -26.78 -10.76 -1.01
N SER A 687 -26.19 -10.51 0.17
CA SER A 687 -26.82 -10.83 1.45
C SER A 687 -28.08 -10.01 1.71
N ILE A 688 -28.06 -8.71 1.38
CA ILE A 688 -29.26 -7.85 1.46
C ILE A 688 -30.33 -8.39 0.49
N ALA A 689 -29.99 -8.68 -0.77
CA ALA A 689 -30.95 -9.24 -1.72
C ALA A 689 -31.58 -10.56 -1.22
N GLY A 690 -30.78 -11.43 -0.61
CA GLY A 690 -31.24 -12.67 0.01
C GLY A 690 -32.22 -12.45 1.17
N ILE A 691 -31.93 -11.49 2.06
CA ILE A 691 -32.83 -11.15 3.16
C ILE A 691 -34.12 -10.52 2.64
N TRP A 692 -34.07 -9.68 1.61
CA TRP A 692 -35.27 -9.12 0.97
C TRP A 692 -36.12 -10.20 0.29
N TYR A 693 -35.49 -11.19 -0.34
CA TYR A 693 -36.18 -12.35 -0.88
C TYR A 693 -36.93 -13.14 0.21
N ILE A 694 -36.27 -13.43 1.35
CA ILE A 694 -36.89 -14.12 2.49
C ILE A 694 -38.06 -13.29 3.04
N ARG A 695 -37.84 -11.98 3.19
CA ARG A 695 -38.83 -11.01 3.66
C ARG A 695 -40.08 -11.00 2.77
N GLU A 696 -39.95 -11.00 1.44
CA GLU A 696 -41.10 -11.02 0.53
C GLU A 696 -42.00 -12.24 0.73
N ASN A 697 -41.39 -13.39 0.96
CA ASN A 697 -42.09 -14.65 1.21
C ASN A 697 -42.73 -14.70 2.61
N ALA A 698 -42.09 -14.10 3.62
CA ALA A 698 -42.68 -13.99 4.95
C ALA A 698 -43.92 -13.05 4.94
N MET A 699 -43.82 -11.91 4.25
CA MET A 699 -44.91 -10.94 4.11
C MET A 699 -46.08 -11.43 3.25
N SER A 700 -45.90 -12.49 2.43
CA SER A 700 -46.98 -13.02 1.59
C SER A 700 -47.99 -13.87 2.34
N ARG A 701 -47.67 -14.31 3.57
CA ARG A 701 -48.54 -15.15 4.39
C ARG A 701 -49.67 -14.29 4.94
N THR A 702 -50.92 -14.77 4.88
CA THR A 702 -52.08 -14.02 5.39
C THR A 702 -52.32 -14.26 6.89
N SER A 703 -51.81 -15.34 7.47
CA SER A 703 -51.88 -15.64 8.90
C SER A 703 -50.60 -15.23 9.64
N PHE A 704 -50.76 -14.75 10.89
CA PHE A 704 -49.66 -14.54 11.83
C PHE A 704 -49.25 -15.89 12.43
N GLN A 705 -47.96 -16.12 12.67
CA GLN A 705 -47.56 -17.30 13.45
C GLN A 705 -47.85 -17.04 14.93
N PRO A 706 -48.44 -18.00 15.66
CA PRO A 706 -48.66 -17.83 17.10
C PRO A 706 -47.31 -17.69 17.81
N LYS A 707 -47.17 -16.64 18.63
CA LYS A 707 -46.06 -16.54 19.59
C LYS A 707 -46.13 -17.75 20.52
N GLN A 708 -45.00 -18.41 20.79
CA GLN A 708 -44.94 -19.49 21.79
C GLN A 708 -45.56 -19.00 23.10
N GLY A 709 -46.66 -19.64 23.52
CA GLY A 709 -47.33 -19.36 24.80
C GLY A 709 -48.77 -18.84 24.74
N VAL A 710 -49.34 -18.51 23.57
CA VAL A 710 -50.74 -18.03 23.49
C VAL A 710 -51.60 -19.01 22.67
N LYS A 711 -52.53 -19.72 23.32
CA LYS A 711 -53.63 -20.43 22.64
C LYS A 711 -54.62 -19.40 22.12
N ILE A 712 -54.70 -19.25 20.79
CA ILE A 712 -55.80 -18.53 20.15
C ILE A 712 -56.80 -19.59 19.69
N ALA A 713 -58.07 -19.41 20.06
CA ALA A 713 -59.16 -20.27 19.61
C ALA A 713 -59.24 -20.28 18.08
N GLN A 714 -59.25 -21.47 17.48
CA GLN A 714 -59.49 -21.65 16.06
C GLN A 714 -60.95 -21.28 15.75
N PHE A 715 -61.16 -20.27 14.93
CA PHE A 715 -62.41 -20.15 14.18
C PHE A 715 -62.30 -21.02 12.92
N HIS A 716 -63.17 -22.01 12.79
CA HIS A 716 -63.32 -22.81 11.58
C HIS A 716 -64.22 -22.10 10.57
N ASP A 717 -63.85 -22.14 9.29
CA ASP A 717 -64.69 -21.73 8.17
C ASP A 717 -65.97 -22.60 8.14
N GLY A 718 -67.13 -22.03 8.47
CA GLY A 718 -68.41 -22.74 8.39
C GLY A 718 -69.60 -22.13 9.12
N ASP A 719 -69.40 -21.25 10.12
CA ASP A 719 -70.52 -20.77 10.93
C ASP A 719 -71.24 -19.57 10.28
N THR A 720 -72.36 -19.87 9.61
CA THR A 720 -73.37 -18.88 9.20
C THR A 720 -73.96 -18.19 10.43
N VAL A 721 -73.69 -16.89 10.58
CA VAL A 721 -74.39 -16.02 11.53
C VAL A 721 -75.85 -15.86 11.08
N LYS A 722 -76.77 -16.52 11.79
CA LYS A 722 -78.21 -16.23 11.69
C LYS A 722 -78.48 -14.86 12.30
N THR A 723 -79.05 -13.96 11.51
CA THR A 723 -79.60 -12.68 11.96
C THR A 723 -80.83 -12.93 12.82
N GLY A 724 -80.73 -12.66 14.12
CA GLY A 724 -81.87 -12.55 15.03
C GLY A 724 -82.22 -11.08 15.23
N ALA A 725 -83.36 -10.66 14.66
CA ALA A 725 -84.00 -9.40 14.97
C ALA A 725 -84.61 -9.46 16.38
N THR A 726 -84.45 -8.38 17.17
CA THR A 726 -85.24 -8.15 18.37
C THR A 726 -86.05 -6.88 18.19
N SER A 727 -87.36 -7.06 18.01
CA SER A 727 -88.39 -6.11 18.43
C SER A 727 -88.70 -6.38 19.91
N GLY A 728 -88.71 -5.34 20.73
CA GLY A 728 -89.03 -5.36 22.16
C GLY A 728 -88.52 -4.12 22.84
#